data_AF-A0A0F9EB41-F1
#
_entry.id   AF-A0A0F9EB41-F1
#
_cell.length_a   1.000
_cell.length_b   1.000
_cell.length_c   1.000
_cell.angle_alpha   90.00
_cell.angle_beta   90.00
_cell.angle_gamma   90.00
#
_symmetry.space_group_name_H-M   'P 1'
#
loop_
_entity.id
_entity.type
_entity.pdbx_description
1 polymer ?
#
loop_
_entity_poly.entity_id
_entity_poly.type
_entity_poly.pdbx_seq_one_letter_code
_entity_poly.pdbx_strand_id
1 'polypeptide(L)'
;LGRTYLLLGRADQPLSGELALLDADSILQDWKLGDSLAALGDVNQDGYDDFAIGRSREDNLTAPGGLLIFHGSDDPSGFNGLSLTSELVADQTVRRVAPGQLGNGLAMVGTLEATAGDFNGDGRIDLAVGEPLRVVENALEDVLLTDARGSLYVFFSVADQGSQLVLTDADVILQGEAGSDRLGTLPSAPGLDLNGDRIDDLVAAASGAVTLFDDRDPLTGKVYVIHGARTPGELPKYFNELSNRSITGSGNFLVDRGSGKPQTFEKGFASNGPMATELWYRFTTLGDGSLGKHILVTPEAREAETTLIKGRFGLIMPASGGFTVTPADETVLLSGNQWAMGVMEFDLGAYLDRLDNADSLETVRLMLARSVPTDAGSLRVDVLANEGDGYVTATDATAEAIFTTDVALSTLGTGPFDLDLTEVVRSVLESGKTRLTVRFRFFEGGGDETFEIDNSAAAQTGLIVTTARQEGVLADLHDAQGTLLQSNRSLLDMQLLPAGTYFLRVYKPFATSQSPFSILAMPPAPGDSHPISDRDTIRAGDGNDVIAGNGDIDALFGEDGSDQFHAEGSEVRDADGSDLSIIDPRRGDNSGLTMSGPLDATVVIPDAALRLALAEALGIPITTSWRGTPIESRPLFLSDLGALKELDAGYSGITDLSGLESAVNLRKLILSGNEISDLSP
;
A
#
# COMPACT_ATOMS: atom_id res chain seq x y z
N LEU A 1 0.17 -14.49 39.11
CA LEU A 1 -0.30 -13.58 38.04
C LEU A 1 0.91 -12.82 37.56
N GLY A 2 1.16 -12.84 36.26
CA GLY A 2 2.12 -11.96 35.61
C GLY A 2 1.45 -10.65 35.23
N ARG A 3 2.23 -9.61 34.98
CA ARG A 3 1.76 -8.30 34.54
C ARG A 3 2.62 -7.76 33.41
N THR A 4 1.98 -7.14 32.44
CA THR A 4 2.61 -6.37 31.38
C THR A 4 2.07 -4.94 31.44
N TYR A 5 2.95 -3.98 31.25
CA TYR A 5 2.64 -2.55 31.36
C TYR A 5 2.83 -1.93 29.97
N LEU A 6 1.78 -1.32 29.44
CA LEU A 6 1.82 -0.59 28.19
C LEU A 6 2.05 0.89 28.51
N LEU A 7 3.15 1.43 27.99
CA LEU A 7 3.48 2.84 28.08
C LEU A 7 3.57 3.37 26.66
N LEU A 8 2.69 4.32 26.33
CA LEU A 8 2.68 4.95 25.02
C LEU A 8 3.72 6.08 24.98
N GLY A 9 4.31 6.30 23.80
CA GLY A 9 5.23 7.41 23.58
C GLY A 9 4.52 8.76 23.77
N ARG A 10 5.12 9.67 24.55
CA ARG A 10 4.59 11.03 24.82
C ARG A 10 5.62 12.08 24.38
N ALA A 11 5.23 13.05 23.56
CA ALA A 11 6.15 14.09 23.06
C ALA A 11 5.90 15.51 23.62
N ASP A 12 4.98 15.67 24.56
CA ASP A 12 4.78 16.89 25.40
C ASP A 12 5.25 16.71 26.85
N GLN A 13 5.28 15.46 27.33
CA GLN A 13 5.97 15.06 28.55
C GLN A 13 6.98 13.97 28.21
N PRO A 14 8.22 14.32 27.83
CA PRO A 14 9.27 13.31 27.79
C PRO A 14 9.27 12.60 29.15
N LEU A 15 9.29 11.27 29.14
CA LEU A 15 9.40 10.45 30.35
C LEU A 15 10.59 10.99 31.15
N SER A 16 10.30 11.79 32.17
CA SER A 16 11.28 12.55 32.94
C SER A 16 10.90 12.44 34.40
N GLY A 17 11.88 12.05 35.22
CA GLY A 17 11.63 11.63 36.59
C GLY A 17 11.40 10.12 36.72
N GLU A 18 10.97 9.71 37.91
CA GLU A 18 10.69 8.32 38.26
C GLU A 18 9.21 8.04 37.94
N LEU A 19 8.95 7.18 36.95
CA LEU A 19 7.58 6.79 36.58
C LEU A 19 7.15 5.59 37.41
N ALA A 20 5.98 5.64 38.05
CA ALA A 20 5.43 4.44 38.69
C ALA A 20 4.79 3.55 37.62
N LEU A 21 4.98 2.23 37.72
CA LEU A 21 4.32 1.27 36.82
C LEU A 21 2.79 1.31 36.89
N LEU A 22 2.23 1.91 37.95
CA LEU A 22 0.79 2.16 38.07
C LEU A 22 0.30 3.32 37.18
N ASP A 23 1.21 4.14 36.65
CA ASP A 23 0.91 5.24 35.75
C ASP A 23 0.96 4.82 34.26
N ALA A 24 1.12 3.52 34.00
CA ALA A 24 1.05 2.95 32.66
C ALA A 24 -0.34 3.21 32.05
N ASP A 25 -0.39 3.44 30.74
CA ASP A 25 -1.62 3.73 30.02
C ASP A 25 -2.58 2.52 30.09
N SER A 26 -2.01 1.30 30.01
CA SER A 26 -2.72 0.05 30.26
C SER A 26 -1.89 -0.93 31.09
N ILE A 27 -2.54 -1.69 31.97
CA ILE A 27 -1.90 -2.75 32.78
C ILE A 27 -2.61 -4.06 32.49
N LEU A 28 -1.95 -4.95 31.76
CA LEU A 28 -2.43 -6.28 31.42
C LEU A 28 -2.00 -7.28 32.51
N GLN A 29 -2.89 -8.16 32.94
CA GLN A 29 -2.56 -9.18 33.94
C GLN A 29 -3.27 -10.49 33.66
N ASP A 30 -2.54 -11.60 33.82
CA ASP A 30 -3.10 -12.93 33.66
C ASP A 30 -2.23 -14.01 34.33
N TRP A 31 -2.66 -15.27 34.29
CA TRP A 31 -1.89 -16.43 34.71
C TRP A 31 -0.66 -16.60 33.81
N LYS A 32 0.52 -16.67 34.46
CA LYS A 32 1.80 -17.02 33.82
C LYS A 32 2.24 -16.08 32.68
N LEU A 33 1.64 -14.89 32.59
CA LEU A 33 1.98 -13.82 31.66
C LEU A 33 3.39 -13.25 31.91
N GLY A 34 4.04 -12.73 30.87
CA GLY A 34 5.26 -11.92 30.98
C GLY A 34 6.56 -12.71 30.85
N ASP A 35 6.52 -13.87 30.19
CA ASP A 35 7.72 -14.69 29.91
C ASP A 35 8.52 -14.15 28.71
N SER A 36 7.81 -13.58 27.74
CA SER A 36 8.38 -12.86 26.60
C SER A 36 7.49 -11.69 26.19
N LEU A 37 8.07 -10.74 25.48
CA LEU A 37 7.40 -9.60 24.88
C LEU A 37 8.01 -9.40 23.49
N ALA A 38 7.16 -9.24 22.46
CA ALA A 38 7.58 -8.99 21.09
C ALA A 38 6.84 -7.79 20.53
N ALA A 39 7.58 -6.88 19.89
CA ALA A 39 7.00 -5.90 18.98
C ALA A 39 6.78 -6.62 17.64
N LEU A 40 5.57 -6.52 17.10
CA LEU A 40 5.23 -7.16 15.83
C LEU A 40 5.08 -6.13 14.69
N GLY A 41 5.02 -4.84 15.02
CA GLY A 41 4.60 -3.83 14.03
C GLY A 41 3.12 -3.99 13.72
N ASP A 42 2.63 -3.28 12.71
CA ASP A 42 1.22 -3.27 12.31
C ASP A 42 0.85 -4.56 11.53
N VAL A 43 0.52 -5.64 12.24
CA VAL A 43 0.23 -6.95 11.63
C VAL A 43 -1.12 -6.99 10.92
N ASN A 44 -2.06 -6.14 11.34
CA ASN A 44 -3.41 -6.07 10.78
C ASN A 44 -3.61 -4.94 9.76
N GLN A 45 -2.58 -4.12 9.53
CA GLN A 45 -2.55 -3.00 8.59
C GLN A 45 -3.58 -1.90 8.89
N ASP A 46 -3.91 -1.68 10.16
CA ASP A 46 -4.78 -0.60 10.60
C ASP A 46 -4.01 0.71 10.90
N GLY A 47 -2.68 0.66 10.81
CA GLY A 47 -1.76 1.76 11.03
C GLY A 47 -1.23 1.87 12.46
N TYR A 48 -1.64 1.00 13.39
CA TYR A 48 -1.12 0.96 14.74
C TYR A 48 -0.20 -0.24 14.94
N ASP A 49 0.93 -0.06 15.63
CA ASP A 49 1.83 -1.18 15.94
C ASP A 49 1.19 -2.17 16.92
N ASP A 50 1.29 -3.45 16.57
CA ASP A 50 0.82 -4.58 17.35
C ASP A 50 1.95 -5.23 18.17
N PHE A 51 1.55 -6.01 19.17
CA PHE A 51 2.51 -6.66 20.06
C PHE A 51 2.02 -8.03 20.56
N ALA A 52 2.97 -8.86 20.98
CA ALA A 52 2.69 -10.14 21.58
C ALA A 52 3.29 -10.30 22.98
N ILE A 53 2.57 -11.01 23.84
CA ILE A 53 2.99 -11.35 25.20
C ILE A 53 3.01 -12.86 25.36
N GLY A 54 4.16 -13.39 25.77
CA GLY A 54 4.34 -14.80 26.09
C GLY A 54 3.80 -15.19 27.45
N ARG A 55 3.25 -16.40 27.53
CA ARG A 55 3.01 -17.12 28.78
C ARG A 55 4.10 -18.16 28.99
N SER A 56 4.61 -18.25 30.23
CA SER A 56 5.65 -19.22 30.60
C SER A 56 5.13 -20.67 30.62
N ARG A 57 3.80 -20.85 30.55
CA ARG A 57 3.10 -22.12 30.69
C ARG A 57 1.81 -22.10 29.87
N GLU A 58 1.56 -23.19 29.16
CA GLU A 58 0.34 -23.47 28.42
C GLU A 58 -0.35 -24.72 28.99
N ASP A 59 -1.64 -24.59 29.33
CA ASP A 59 -2.49 -25.71 29.74
C ASP A 59 -3.96 -25.53 29.33
N ASN A 60 -4.76 -26.58 29.48
CA ASN A 60 -6.18 -26.58 29.06
C ASN A 60 -7.14 -25.89 30.06
N LEU A 61 -6.66 -25.35 31.19
CA LEU A 61 -7.53 -24.87 32.26
C LEU A 61 -7.36 -23.38 32.55
N THR A 62 -6.12 -22.96 32.79
CA THR A 62 -5.80 -21.63 33.32
C THR A 62 -4.98 -20.77 32.38
N ALA A 63 -4.30 -21.38 31.40
CA ALA A 63 -3.50 -20.67 30.42
C ALA A 63 -3.64 -21.32 29.03
N PRO A 64 -4.81 -21.21 28.37
CA PRO A 64 -4.97 -21.71 27.02
C PRO A 64 -4.14 -20.85 26.05
N GLY A 65 -3.02 -21.42 25.57
CA GLY A 65 -2.09 -20.77 24.65
C GLY A 65 -0.86 -20.15 25.31
N GLY A 66 0.27 -20.23 24.59
CA GLY A 66 1.60 -19.83 25.04
C GLY A 66 2.03 -18.43 24.58
N LEU A 67 1.36 -17.85 23.59
CA LEU A 67 1.61 -16.47 23.11
C LEU A 67 0.27 -15.80 22.83
N LEU A 68 0.12 -14.55 23.27
CA LEU A 68 -1.08 -13.74 23.11
C LEU A 68 -0.74 -12.53 22.24
N ILE A 69 -1.49 -12.29 21.17
CA ILE A 69 -1.29 -11.18 20.23
C ILE A 69 -2.39 -10.15 20.43
N PHE A 70 -2.01 -8.88 20.49
CA PHE A 70 -2.90 -7.74 20.69
C PHE A 70 -2.69 -6.74 19.57
N HIS A 71 -3.77 -6.36 18.92
CA HIS A 71 -3.73 -5.30 17.91
C HIS A 71 -3.72 -3.92 18.57
N GLY A 72 -2.91 -3.00 18.05
CA GLY A 72 -2.88 -1.60 18.38
C GLY A 72 -4.22 -0.92 18.05
N SER A 73 -4.43 0.27 18.63
CA SER A 73 -5.62 1.06 18.34
C SER A 73 -5.44 2.52 18.75
N ASP A 74 -6.35 3.38 18.27
CA ASP A 74 -6.51 4.77 18.68
C ASP A 74 -7.12 4.93 20.09
N ASP A 75 -7.80 3.90 20.59
CA ASP A 75 -8.35 3.81 21.94
C ASP A 75 -7.68 2.70 22.79
N PRO A 76 -6.56 3.00 23.45
CA PRO A 76 -5.84 2.03 24.28
C PRO A 76 -6.62 1.62 25.54
N SER A 77 -7.74 2.27 25.86
CA SER A 77 -8.60 1.86 26.97
C SER A 77 -9.34 0.54 26.69
N GLY A 78 -9.36 0.10 25.42
CA GLY A 78 -9.82 -1.22 25.00
C GLY A 78 -9.00 -2.38 25.56
N PHE A 79 -7.72 -2.15 25.90
CA PHE A 79 -6.83 -3.09 26.59
C PHE A 79 -7.19 -3.21 28.09
N ASN A 80 -8.44 -3.56 28.40
CA ASN A 80 -8.95 -3.63 29.77
C ASN A 80 -8.27 -4.75 30.59
N GLY A 81 -7.15 -4.44 31.24
CA GLY A 81 -6.39 -5.37 32.08
C GLY A 81 -6.53 -5.16 33.60
N LEU A 82 -7.46 -4.33 34.06
CA LEU A 82 -7.84 -4.29 35.49
C LEU A 82 -9.28 -4.77 35.69
N SER A 83 -9.48 -6.07 35.53
CA SER A 83 -10.58 -6.76 36.19
C SER A 83 -10.04 -8.01 36.87
N LEU A 84 -10.11 -8.05 38.21
CA LEU A 84 -9.82 -9.24 39.02
C LEU A 84 -10.82 -10.41 38.75
N THR A 85 -11.68 -10.27 37.73
CA THR A 85 -12.84 -11.12 37.46
C THR A 85 -13.05 -11.50 35.99
N SER A 86 -12.27 -10.99 35.03
CA SER A 86 -12.37 -11.40 33.62
C SER A 86 -11.05 -11.96 33.10
N GLU A 87 -11.15 -13.00 32.27
CA GLU A 87 -10.04 -13.57 31.50
C GLU A 87 -9.47 -12.51 30.54
N LEU A 88 -8.15 -12.46 30.39
CA LEU A 88 -7.51 -11.60 29.40
C LEU A 88 -7.83 -12.15 28.01
N VAL A 89 -8.47 -11.33 27.17
CA VAL A 89 -8.83 -11.70 25.80
C VAL A 89 -7.82 -11.05 24.86
N ALA A 90 -7.12 -11.87 24.10
CA ALA A 90 -6.22 -11.46 23.03
C ALA A 90 -6.94 -11.55 21.68
N ASP A 91 -6.53 -10.77 20.69
CA ASP A 91 -7.09 -10.80 19.34
C ASP A 91 -6.78 -12.13 18.65
N GLN A 92 -5.55 -12.61 18.82
CA GLN A 92 -5.14 -13.94 18.41
C GLN A 92 -4.31 -14.63 19.50
N THR A 93 -4.35 -15.97 19.54
CA THR A 93 -3.57 -16.78 20.48
C THR A 93 -2.83 -17.90 19.77
N VAL A 94 -1.54 -18.06 20.07
CA VAL A 94 -0.71 -19.18 19.57
C VAL A 94 -0.66 -20.28 20.61
N ARG A 95 -0.93 -21.51 20.15
CA ARG A 95 -0.94 -22.73 20.97
C ARG A 95 0.05 -23.73 20.39
N ARG A 96 0.78 -24.43 21.27
CA ARG A 96 1.68 -25.51 20.85
C ARG A 96 0.92 -26.70 20.29
N VAL A 97 -0.28 -26.95 20.80
CA VAL A 97 -1.14 -28.07 20.41
C VAL A 97 -2.59 -27.64 20.30
N ALA A 98 -3.33 -28.27 19.39
CA ALA A 98 -4.75 -27.96 19.17
C ALA A 98 -5.61 -28.19 20.44
N PRO A 99 -6.77 -27.50 20.57
CA PRO A 99 -7.62 -27.62 21.75
C PRO A 99 -8.00 -29.06 22.05
N GLY A 100 -7.84 -29.47 23.32
CA GLY A 100 -8.15 -30.83 23.78
C GLY A 100 -7.12 -31.92 23.42
N GLN A 101 -6.04 -31.58 22.70
CA GLN A 101 -4.96 -32.55 22.40
C GLN A 101 -3.92 -32.67 23.53
N LEU A 102 -3.83 -31.67 24.42
CA LEU A 102 -3.03 -31.78 25.63
C LEU A 102 -3.78 -32.63 26.67
N GLY A 103 -3.13 -33.67 27.20
CA GLY A 103 -3.74 -34.52 28.23
C GLY A 103 -4.12 -33.75 29.50
N ASN A 104 -5.21 -34.16 30.16
CA ASN A 104 -5.64 -33.51 31.41
C ASN A 104 -4.54 -33.55 32.48
N GLY A 105 -4.28 -32.40 33.10
CA GLY A 105 -3.23 -32.26 34.12
C GLY A 105 -1.81 -32.20 33.55
N LEU A 106 -1.64 -32.16 32.23
CA LEU A 106 -0.36 -31.82 31.60
C LEU A 106 -0.29 -30.33 31.32
N ALA A 107 0.93 -29.80 31.36
CA ALA A 107 1.25 -28.45 30.92
C ALA A 107 2.49 -28.47 30.04
N MET A 108 2.54 -27.54 29.09
CA MET A 108 3.76 -27.26 28.32
C MET A 108 4.40 -26.00 28.89
N VAL A 109 5.69 -26.05 29.16
CA VAL A 109 6.49 -24.99 29.78
C VAL A 109 7.65 -24.63 28.86
N GLY A 110 7.94 -23.35 28.76
CA GLY A 110 8.99 -22.80 27.91
C GLY A 110 8.54 -21.51 27.24
N THR A 111 9.51 -20.68 26.89
CA THR A 111 9.28 -19.39 26.24
C THR A 111 8.95 -19.59 24.76
N LEU A 112 7.94 -18.88 24.28
CA LEU A 112 7.76 -18.63 22.85
C LEU A 112 8.29 -17.23 22.55
N GLU A 113 9.18 -17.13 21.58
CA GLU A 113 9.64 -15.85 21.03
C GLU A 113 8.87 -15.57 19.75
N ALA A 114 8.73 -14.30 19.38
CA ALA A 114 8.05 -13.91 18.15
C ALA A 114 8.69 -12.69 17.50
N THR A 115 8.60 -12.64 16.18
CA THR A 115 8.81 -11.45 15.36
C THR A 115 7.85 -11.51 14.18
N ALA A 116 7.69 -10.42 13.47
CA ALA A 116 6.82 -10.35 12.31
C ALA A 116 7.51 -9.62 11.14
N GLY A 117 6.95 -9.81 9.95
CA GLY A 117 7.41 -9.23 8.69
C GLY A 117 6.67 -9.89 7.53
N ASP A 118 6.64 -9.26 6.36
CA ASP A 118 6.16 -9.83 5.11
C ASP A 118 7.26 -10.73 4.49
N PHE A 119 7.42 -11.94 5.04
CA PHE A 119 8.48 -12.87 4.65
C PHE A 119 8.25 -13.49 3.26
N ASN A 120 7.01 -13.46 2.78
CA ASN A 120 6.59 -13.99 1.49
C ASN A 120 6.27 -12.90 0.44
N GLY A 121 6.50 -11.62 0.76
CA GLY A 121 6.36 -10.47 -0.13
C GLY A 121 4.96 -10.31 -0.75
N ASP A 122 3.91 -10.82 -0.10
CA ASP A 122 2.53 -10.74 -0.59
C ASP A 122 1.81 -9.45 -0.17
N GLY A 123 2.49 -8.61 0.59
CA GLY A 123 2.00 -7.34 1.11
C GLY A 123 1.16 -7.50 2.37
N ARG A 124 1.08 -8.70 2.98
CA ARG A 124 0.51 -8.92 4.31
C ARG A 124 1.60 -9.32 5.29
N ILE A 125 1.37 -9.02 6.57
CA ILE A 125 2.36 -9.33 7.60
C ILE A 125 2.23 -10.78 8.03
N ASP A 126 3.37 -11.46 8.09
CA ASP A 126 3.53 -12.82 8.57
C ASP A 126 4.04 -12.84 10.02
N LEU A 127 3.80 -13.94 10.72
CA LEU A 127 4.27 -14.16 12.09
C LEU A 127 5.28 -15.30 12.14
N ALA A 128 6.48 -15.01 12.63
CA ALA A 128 7.46 -16.03 13.00
C ALA A 128 7.42 -16.27 14.52
N VAL A 129 7.24 -17.53 14.94
CA VAL A 129 7.23 -17.95 16.34
C VAL A 129 8.35 -18.96 16.59
N GLY A 130 9.25 -18.64 17.50
CA GLY A 130 10.32 -19.50 17.93
C GLY A 130 9.98 -20.26 19.21
N GLU A 131 10.29 -21.55 19.25
CA GLU A 131 10.20 -22.40 20.45
C GLU A 131 11.58 -23.01 20.75
N PRO A 132 12.50 -22.29 21.43
CA PRO A 132 13.83 -22.80 21.74
C PRO A 132 13.84 -24.05 22.63
N LEU A 133 12.83 -24.19 23.48
CA LEU A 133 12.72 -25.27 24.46
C LEU A 133 11.26 -25.57 24.76
N ARG A 134 10.92 -26.86 24.74
CA ARG A 134 9.62 -27.37 25.20
C ARG A 134 9.82 -28.36 26.33
N VAL A 135 9.18 -28.11 27.45
CA VAL A 135 9.10 -29.04 28.58
C VAL A 135 7.65 -29.45 28.78
N VAL A 136 7.38 -30.75 28.92
CA VAL A 136 6.06 -31.24 29.31
C VAL A 136 6.10 -31.67 30.75
N GLU A 137 5.23 -31.10 31.57
CA GLU A 137 5.13 -31.37 33.00
C GLU A 137 3.75 -31.90 33.37
N ASN A 138 3.67 -32.63 34.48
CA ASN A 138 2.40 -33.03 35.08
C ASN A 138 1.88 -31.95 36.07
N ALA A 139 0.73 -32.21 36.71
CA ALA A 139 0.12 -31.30 37.68
C ALA A 139 0.94 -31.11 38.97
N LEU A 140 1.94 -31.97 39.21
CA LEU A 140 2.90 -31.88 40.32
C LEU A 140 4.21 -31.20 39.89
N GLU A 141 4.29 -30.68 38.66
CA GLU A 141 5.47 -30.06 38.05
C GLU A 141 6.65 -31.04 37.88
N ASP A 142 6.38 -32.35 37.81
CA ASP A 142 7.39 -33.32 37.39
C ASP A 142 7.60 -33.25 35.88
N VAL A 143 8.85 -33.11 35.45
CA VAL A 143 9.25 -33.13 34.04
C VAL A 143 9.05 -34.53 33.46
N LEU A 144 8.17 -34.64 32.46
CA LEU A 144 7.88 -35.87 31.72
C LEU A 144 8.67 -35.94 30.40
N LEU A 145 8.88 -34.80 29.76
CA LEU A 145 9.59 -34.68 28.49
C LEU A 145 10.31 -33.34 28.41
N THR A 146 11.50 -33.34 27.82
CA THR A 146 12.23 -32.13 27.44
C THR A 146 12.67 -32.26 25.99
N ASP A 147 12.32 -31.28 25.18
CA ASP A 147 12.73 -31.15 23.78
C ASP A 147 13.47 -29.83 23.62
N ALA A 148 14.80 -29.92 23.47
CA ALA A 148 15.71 -28.79 23.35
C ALA A 148 16.32 -28.68 21.94
N ARG A 149 15.77 -29.41 20.95
CA ARG A 149 16.15 -29.22 19.54
C ARG A 149 15.81 -27.80 19.10
N GLY A 150 14.65 -27.33 19.54
CA GLY A 150 14.09 -26.06 19.17
C GLY A 150 13.48 -26.07 17.76
N SER A 151 12.47 -25.23 17.57
CA SER A 151 11.73 -25.10 16.31
C SER A 151 11.42 -23.63 16.03
N LEU A 152 11.24 -23.32 14.75
CA LEU A 152 10.74 -22.04 14.25
C LEU A 152 9.54 -22.29 13.35
N TYR A 153 8.48 -21.54 13.56
CA TYR A 153 7.19 -21.67 12.88
C TYR A 153 6.86 -20.36 12.21
N VAL A 154 6.48 -20.36 10.93
CA VAL A 154 6.04 -19.14 10.21
C VAL A 154 4.61 -19.33 9.75
N PHE A 155 3.75 -18.37 10.10
CA PHE A 155 2.37 -18.27 9.64
C PHE A 155 2.26 -17.11 8.68
N PHE A 156 1.84 -17.37 7.45
CA PHE A 156 1.64 -16.33 6.46
C PHE A 156 0.31 -15.59 6.68
N SER A 157 0.31 -14.29 6.38
CA SER A 157 -0.86 -13.41 6.46
C SER A 157 -1.58 -13.52 7.81
N VAL A 158 -0.87 -13.29 8.91
CA VAL A 158 -1.34 -13.70 10.26
C VAL A 158 -2.69 -13.10 10.64
N ALA A 159 -2.98 -11.86 10.27
CA ALA A 159 -4.25 -11.20 10.56
C ALA A 159 -5.46 -11.80 9.83
N ASP A 160 -5.25 -12.46 8.68
CA ASP A 160 -6.30 -13.15 7.92
C ASP A 160 -6.64 -14.53 8.49
N GLN A 161 -5.81 -15.03 9.40
CA GLN A 161 -5.99 -16.34 10.04
C GLN A 161 -7.04 -16.28 11.16
N GLY A 162 -7.46 -17.46 11.63
CA GLY A 162 -8.37 -17.56 12.78
C GLY A 162 -7.77 -16.98 14.06
N SER A 163 -8.62 -16.68 15.04
CA SER A 163 -8.19 -16.17 16.37
C SER A 163 -7.35 -17.15 17.20
N GLN A 164 -7.13 -18.37 16.70
CA GLN A 164 -6.35 -19.41 17.35
C GLN A 164 -5.40 -20.03 16.33
N LEU A 165 -4.10 -19.88 16.55
CA LEU A 165 -3.04 -20.46 15.75
C LEU A 165 -2.46 -21.67 16.48
N VAL A 166 -2.19 -22.75 15.75
CA VAL A 166 -1.55 -23.95 16.30
C VAL A 166 -0.20 -24.13 15.62
N LEU A 167 0.89 -24.24 16.39
CA LEU A 167 2.26 -24.32 15.84
C LEU A 167 2.43 -25.43 14.79
N THR A 168 1.73 -26.55 14.92
CA THR A 168 1.80 -27.65 13.95
C THR A 168 1.16 -27.36 12.60
N ASP A 169 0.37 -26.30 12.51
CA ASP A 169 -0.39 -25.91 11.32
C ASP A 169 0.28 -24.73 10.59
N ALA A 170 1.48 -24.33 11.02
CA ALA A 170 2.27 -23.27 10.38
C ALA A 170 2.65 -23.61 8.94
N ASP A 171 2.70 -22.60 8.07
CA ASP A 171 3.05 -22.73 6.65
C ASP A 171 4.50 -23.18 6.45
N VAL A 172 5.40 -22.70 7.32
CA VAL A 172 6.81 -23.13 7.36
C VAL A 172 7.18 -23.60 8.76
N ILE A 173 7.83 -24.77 8.83
CA ILE A 173 8.35 -25.33 10.08
C ILE A 173 9.82 -25.69 9.91
N LEU A 174 10.69 -25.01 10.64
CA LEU A 174 12.12 -25.29 10.72
C LEU A 174 12.46 -25.92 12.07
N GLN A 175 13.45 -26.81 12.10
CA GLN A 175 13.90 -27.48 13.32
C GLN A 175 15.41 -27.39 13.45
N GLY A 176 15.90 -27.33 14.69
CA GLY A 176 17.33 -27.46 14.98
C GLY A 176 17.91 -28.74 14.40
N GLU A 177 19.18 -28.70 13.99
CA GLU A 177 19.87 -29.81 13.34
C GLU A 177 20.12 -30.96 14.33
N ALA A 178 20.43 -30.64 15.58
CA ALA A 178 20.66 -31.57 16.67
C ALA A 178 19.74 -31.32 17.89
N GLY A 179 19.60 -32.34 18.74
CA GLY A 179 18.63 -32.37 19.85
C GLY A 179 18.87 -31.38 21.00
N SER A 180 19.88 -30.52 20.92
CA SER A 180 20.22 -29.52 21.94
C SER A 180 20.49 -28.13 21.37
N ASP A 181 20.18 -27.92 20.09
CA ASP A 181 20.51 -26.69 19.37
C ASP A 181 19.75 -25.47 19.86
N ARG A 182 18.55 -25.67 20.43
CA ARG A 182 17.67 -24.61 20.91
C ARG A 182 17.39 -23.55 19.83
N LEU A 183 17.11 -23.99 18.60
CA LEU A 183 16.65 -23.09 17.53
C LEU A 183 15.34 -22.40 17.94
N GLY A 184 15.24 -21.10 17.71
CA GLY A 184 14.01 -20.35 17.93
C GLY A 184 14.19 -19.05 18.70
N THR A 185 15.42 -18.59 18.93
CA THR A 185 15.63 -17.22 19.41
C THR A 185 15.52 -16.25 18.23
N LEU A 186 14.73 -15.19 18.38
CA LEU A 186 14.33 -14.29 17.31
C LEU A 186 14.72 -12.82 17.63
N PRO A 187 14.89 -11.97 16.61
CA PRO A 187 15.10 -10.55 16.82
C PRO A 187 13.87 -9.90 17.45
N SER A 188 14.09 -8.83 18.22
CA SER A 188 13.00 -8.00 18.77
C SER A 188 12.48 -6.95 17.79
N ALA A 189 13.14 -6.80 16.64
CA ALA A 189 12.77 -5.84 15.60
C ALA A 189 12.03 -6.59 14.48
N PRO A 190 10.75 -6.24 14.20
CA PRO A 190 10.02 -6.77 13.06
C PRO A 190 10.47 -6.08 11.75
N GLY A 191 10.04 -6.62 10.61
CA GLY A 191 10.20 -5.99 9.30
C GLY A 191 11.66 -5.81 8.85
N LEU A 192 12.50 -6.84 9.04
CA LEU A 192 13.92 -6.74 8.74
C LEU A 192 14.20 -7.01 7.26
N ASP A 193 14.33 -5.99 6.43
CA ASP A 193 14.89 -6.14 5.08
C ASP A 193 16.43 -5.97 5.11
N LEU A 194 17.20 -7.06 5.07
CA LEU A 194 18.66 -7.03 5.20
C LEU A 194 19.38 -6.82 3.86
N ASN A 195 18.72 -7.13 2.74
CA ASN A 195 19.30 -7.07 1.41
C ASN A 195 18.72 -5.93 0.53
N GLY A 196 17.67 -5.26 1.00
CA GLY A 196 17.02 -4.14 0.36
C GLY A 196 15.99 -4.52 -0.71
N ASP A 197 15.57 -5.79 -0.79
CA ASP A 197 14.67 -6.28 -1.84
C ASP A 197 13.17 -6.05 -1.55
N ARG A 198 12.87 -5.46 -0.38
CA ARG A 198 11.53 -5.18 0.16
C ARG A 198 10.66 -6.38 0.40
N ILE A 199 11.29 -7.53 0.61
CA ILE A 199 10.69 -8.67 1.23
C ILE A 199 11.38 -8.78 2.59
N ASP A 200 10.60 -8.92 3.65
CA ASP A 200 11.21 -8.98 4.98
C ASP A 200 12.00 -10.30 5.10
N ASP A 201 13.19 -10.20 5.68
CA ASP A 201 14.06 -11.31 6.01
C ASP A 201 13.86 -11.76 7.46
N LEU A 202 14.21 -13.03 7.73
CA LEU A 202 14.13 -13.63 9.06
C LEU A 202 15.52 -14.01 9.57
N VAL A 203 15.85 -13.56 10.77
CA VAL A 203 17.05 -14.00 11.50
C VAL A 203 16.62 -14.92 12.64
N ALA A 204 17.27 -16.07 12.77
CA ALA A 204 17.00 -17.01 13.85
C ALA A 204 18.29 -17.55 14.47
N ALA A 205 18.34 -17.62 15.80
CA ALA A 205 19.48 -18.15 16.52
C ALA A 205 19.18 -19.51 17.14
N ALA A 206 20.19 -20.38 17.10
CA ALA A 206 20.25 -21.67 17.79
C ALA A 206 21.36 -21.59 18.83
N SER A 207 20.99 -21.16 20.04
CA SER A 207 21.95 -20.82 21.11
C SER A 207 22.73 -22.02 21.66
N GLY A 208 22.19 -23.23 21.52
CA GLY A 208 22.82 -24.47 21.95
C GLY A 208 23.52 -25.25 20.83
N ALA A 209 23.52 -24.74 19.60
CA ALA A 209 24.21 -25.39 18.49
C ALA A 209 25.73 -25.40 18.72
N VAL A 210 26.43 -26.33 18.06
CA VAL A 210 27.91 -26.46 18.13
C VAL A 210 28.47 -26.37 16.71
N THR A 211 29.60 -25.69 16.53
CA THR A 211 30.26 -25.60 15.23
C THR A 211 31.07 -26.86 14.91
N LEU A 212 31.24 -27.17 13.62
CA LEU A 212 31.95 -28.36 13.12
C LEU A 212 33.48 -28.34 13.36
N PHE A 213 34.05 -27.33 14.04
CA PHE A 213 35.49 -27.05 13.96
C PHE A 213 36.30 -27.05 15.28
N ASP A 214 35.70 -27.20 16.47
CA ASP A 214 36.49 -27.54 17.67
C ASP A 214 35.61 -28.15 18.77
N ASP A 215 35.82 -29.44 19.04
CA ASP A 215 35.11 -30.26 20.03
C ASP A 215 35.37 -29.80 21.49
N ARG A 216 36.03 -28.67 21.68
CA ARG A 216 36.54 -28.16 22.97
C ARG A 216 35.77 -26.98 23.53
N ASP A 217 34.78 -26.43 22.82
CA ASP A 217 33.92 -25.36 23.35
C ASP A 217 32.43 -25.69 23.17
N PRO A 218 31.75 -26.23 24.20
CA PRO A 218 30.39 -26.76 24.10
C PRO A 218 29.27 -25.70 24.01
N LEU A 219 29.59 -24.43 23.69
CA LEU A 219 28.65 -23.29 23.71
C LEU A 219 28.81 -22.32 22.51
N THR A 220 29.14 -22.81 21.31
CA THR A 220 29.25 -21.97 20.11
C THR A 220 27.91 -21.93 19.32
N GLY A 221 26.96 -21.08 19.72
CA GLY A 221 25.67 -20.97 19.02
C GLY A 221 25.77 -20.60 17.54
N LYS A 222 24.71 -20.88 16.77
CA LYS A 222 24.58 -20.53 15.34
C LYS A 222 23.54 -19.42 15.16
N VAL A 223 23.75 -18.57 14.15
CA VAL A 223 22.76 -17.60 13.65
C VAL A 223 22.50 -17.92 12.19
N TYR A 224 21.22 -18.03 11.84
CA TYR A 224 20.72 -18.26 10.50
C TYR A 224 20.11 -16.96 9.98
N VAL A 225 20.50 -16.56 8.78
CA VAL A 225 19.86 -15.50 8.00
C VAL A 225 19.06 -16.19 6.91
N ILE A 226 17.76 -15.97 6.91
CA ILE A 226 16.80 -16.58 5.99
C ILE A 226 16.23 -15.42 5.18
N HIS A 227 16.58 -15.35 3.91
CA HIS A 227 16.05 -14.29 3.07
C HIS A 227 14.58 -14.53 2.78
N GLY A 228 13.79 -13.46 2.87
CA GLY A 228 12.42 -13.43 2.42
C GLY A 228 12.36 -13.78 0.94
N ALA A 229 11.27 -14.42 0.51
CA ALA A 229 11.10 -14.71 -0.89
C ALA A 229 9.63 -14.80 -1.23
N ARG A 230 9.24 -14.11 -2.30
CA ARG A 230 7.90 -14.26 -2.84
C ARG A 230 7.65 -15.69 -3.27
N THR A 231 6.51 -16.24 -2.86
CA THR A 231 6.14 -17.59 -3.25
C THR A 231 5.96 -17.62 -4.77
N PRO A 232 6.78 -18.40 -5.53
CA PRO A 232 6.65 -18.42 -6.98
C PRO A 232 5.28 -18.99 -7.35
N GLY A 233 4.50 -18.22 -8.12
CA GLY A 233 3.24 -18.69 -8.68
C GLY A 233 3.50 -19.71 -9.80
N GLU A 234 2.51 -20.57 -10.08
CA GLU A 234 2.59 -21.41 -11.28
C GLU A 234 2.47 -20.55 -12.54
N LEU A 235 3.55 -20.46 -13.32
CA LEU A 235 3.52 -19.83 -14.63
C LEU A 235 2.64 -20.64 -15.60
N PRO A 236 1.97 -19.96 -16.56
CA PRO A 236 1.14 -20.62 -17.54
C PRO A 236 1.97 -21.51 -18.47
N LYS A 237 1.45 -22.70 -18.78
CA LYS A 237 2.04 -23.56 -19.82
C LYS A 237 1.97 -22.95 -21.23
N TYR A 238 1.01 -22.06 -21.46
CA TYR A 238 0.77 -21.43 -22.76
C TYR A 238 0.76 -19.91 -22.61
N PHE A 239 1.60 -19.23 -23.40
CA PHE A 239 1.74 -17.79 -23.42
C PHE A 239 2.01 -17.31 -24.85
N ASN A 240 1.83 -16.01 -25.07
CA ASN A 240 2.14 -15.33 -26.33
C ASN A 240 3.48 -14.59 -26.23
N GLU A 241 4.23 -14.46 -27.31
CA GLU A 241 5.41 -13.59 -27.31
C GLU A 241 5.00 -12.11 -27.42
N LEU A 242 5.58 -11.28 -26.55
CA LEU A 242 5.53 -9.82 -26.63
C LEU A 242 6.94 -9.31 -26.92
N SER A 243 7.26 -9.15 -28.20
CA SER A 243 8.58 -8.70 -28.65
C SER A 243 8.45 -7.70 -29.79
N ASN A 244 9.41 -6.80 -29.88
CA ASN A 244 9.54 -5.90 -31.02
C ASN A 244 10.84 -6.12 -31.80
N ARG A 245 11.82 -6.89 -31.31
CA ARG A 245 13.10 -7.16 -31.98
C ARG A 245 13.40 -8.65 -31.98
N SER A 246 13.83 -9.19 -33.12
CA SER A 246 14.31 -10.57 -33.23
C SER A 246 15.78 -10.55 -33.61
N ILE A 247 16.60 -11.34 -32.92
CA ILE A 247 18.01 -11.58 -33.21
C ILE A 247 18.13 -13.04 -33.64
N THR A 248 18.74 -13.27 -34.81
CA THR A 248 18.92 -14.64 -35.31
C THR A 248 19.94 -15.35 -34.43
N GLY A 249 19.60 -16.54 -33.92
CA GLY A 249 20.39 -17.23 -32.89
C GLY A 249 19.79 -17.00 -31.51
N SER A 250 19.76 -15.74 -31.07
CA SER A 250 19.49 -15.36 -29.67
C SER A 250 18.01 -15.13 -29.29
N GLY A 251 17.07 -15.22 -30.25
CA GLY A 251 15.64 -15.16 -29.94
C GLY A 251 14.97 -13.78 -30.10
N ASN A 252 13.95 -13.52 -29.28
CA ASN A 252 13.04 -12.37 -29.42
C ASN A 252 13.04 -11.51 -28.15
N PHE A 253 13.09 -10.19 -28.33
CA PHE A 253 13.27 -9.21 -27.26
C PHE A 253 12.30 -8.04 -27.38
N LEU A 254 11.99 -7.43 -26.24
CA LEU A 254 11.25 -6.19 -26.13
C LEU A 254 12.21 -5.08 -25.67
N VAL A 255 12.57 -4.18 -26.58
CA VAL A 255 13.63 -3.18 -26.34
C VAL A 255 13.25 -1.80 -26.84
N ASP A 256 13.79 -0.76 -26.21
CA ASP A 256 13.71 0.59 -26.76
C ASP A 256 14.58 0.66 -28.01
N ARG A 257 14.00 1.15 -29.10
CA ARG A 257 14.69 1.34 -30.37
C ARG A 257 15.21 2.78 -30.55
N GLY A 258 15.19 3.57 -29.47
CA GLY A 258 15.62 4.97 -29.44
C GLY A 258 14.57 5.93 -30.02
N SER A 259 13.29 5.54 -30.04
CA SER A 259 12.22 6.37 -30.60
C SER A 259 11.66 7.40 -29.60
N GLY A 260 11.90 7.18 -28.29
CA GLY A 260 11.30 7.95 -27.20
C GLY A 260 9.77 7.83 -27.13
N LYS A 261 9.18 6.84 -27.82
CA LYS A 261 7.73 6.61 -27.86
C LYS A 261 7.43 5.16 -27.50
N PRO A 262 6.35 4.89 -26.73
CA PRO A 262 5.94 3.52 -26.45
C PRO A 262 5.66 2.73 -27.73
N GLN A 263 6.09 1.48 -27.74
CA GLN A 263 5.71 0.49 -28.74
C GLN A 263 4.29 -0.02 -28.44
N THR A 264 3.36 0.22 -29.35
CA THR A 264 1.97 -0.24 -29.20
C THR A 264 1.76 -1.63 -29.81
N PHE A 265 1.09 -2.51 -29.07
CA PHE A 265 0.64 -3.82 -29.51
C PHE A 265 -0.87 -3.91 -29.35
N GLU A 266 -1.61 -3.93 -30.46
CA GLU A 266 -3.05 -4.16 -30.44
C GLU A 266 -3.37 -5.64 -30.19
N LYS A 267 -4.19 -5.92 -29.18
CA LYS A 267 -4.55 -7.25 -28.70
C LYS A 267 -6.07 -7.36 -28.47
N GLY A 268 -6.51 -8.58 -28.19
CA GLY A 268 -7.89 -8.85 -27.85
C GLY A 268 -8.08 -10.30 -27.43
N PHE A 269 -9.05 -10.54 -26.56
CA PHE A 269 -9.49 -11.88 -26.21
C PHE A 269 -10.14 -12.55 -27.42
N ALA A 270 -9.82 -13.81 -27.73
CA ALA A 270 -10.34 -14.48 -28.93
C ALA A 270 -11.88 -14.58 -28.93
N SER A 271 -12.51 -14.43 -30.10
CA SER A 271 -13.98 -14.38 -30.25
C SER A 271 -14.66 -15.74 -30.15
N ASN A 272 -13.93 -16.83 -30.44
CA ASN A 272 -14.51 -18.16 -30.66
C ASN A 272 -13.78 -19.29 -29.89
N GLY A 273 -12.98 -18.95 -28.87
CA GLY A 273 -12.40 -19.91 -27.92
C GLY A 273 -13.19 -19.93 -26.60
N PRO A 274 -12.86 -20.80 -25.62
CA PRO A 274 -13.37 -20.61 -24.26
C PRO A 274 -13.14 -19.15 -23.88
N MET A 275 -14.14 -18.50 -23.26
CA MET A 275 -14.12 -17.08 -22.89
C MET A 275 -12.91 -16.79 -22.00
N ALA A 276 -11.75 -16.59 -22.61
CA ALA A 276 -10.50 -16.41 -21.91
C ALA A 276 -10.66 -15.12 -21.11
N THR A 277 -10.69 -15.26 -19.79
CA THR A 277 -10.74 -14.16 -18.83
C THR A 277 -9.38 -13.49 -18.70
N GLU A 278 -8.33 -14.16 -19.18
CA GLU A 278 -6.94 -13.72 -19.13
C GLU A 278 -6.17 -14.15 -20.39
N LEU A 279 -5.10 -13.42 -20.69
CA LEU A 279 -4.09 -13.74 -21.68
C LEU A 279 -2.72 -13.55 -21.05
N TRP A 280 -1.83 -14.50 -21.30
CA TRP A 280 -0.46 -14.44 -20.84
C TRP A 280 0.49 -14.09 -21.97
N TYR A 281 1.47 -13.25 -21.66
CA TYR A 281 2.55 -12.86 -22.55
C TYR A 281 3.89 -13.11 -21.87
N ARG A 282 4.88 -13.58 -22.62
CA ARG A 282 6.28 -13.59 -22.22
C ARG A 282 7.02 -12.50 -22.99
N PHE A 283 7.92 -11.80 -22.31
CA PHE A 283 8.86 -10.89 -22.94
C PHE A 283 10.22 -10.94 -22.26
N THR A 284 11.26 -10.56 -22.99
CA THR A 284 12.63 -10.50 -22.49
C THR A 284 13.22 -9.13 -22.81
N THR A 285 13.73 -8.43 -21.81
CA THR A 285 14.46 -7.16 -21.95
C THR A 285 15.95 -7.42 -22.17
N LEU A 286 16.67 -6.44 -22.70
CA LEU A 286 18.13 -6.51 -22.94
C LEU A 286 18.92 -5.45 -22.13
N GLY A 287 18.28 -4.88 -21.13
CA GLY A 287 18.84 -3.85 -20.27
C GLY A 287 17.90 -3.63 -19.10
N ASP A 288 18.42 -2.96 -18.09
CA ASP A 288 17.74 -2.72 -16.84
C ASP A 288 16.74 -1.60 -16.94
N GLY A 289 15.75 -1.69 -16.06
CA GLY A 289 14.87 -0.62 -15.69
C GLY A 289 15.57 0.71 -15.51
N SER A 290 14.90 1.76 -15.95
CA SER A 290 15.30 3.13 -15.64
C SER A 290 14.06 4.02 -15.56
N LEU A 291 14.25 5.28 -15.15
CA LEU A 291 13.17 6.23 -14.96
C LEU A 291 12.27 6.30 -16.20
N GLY A 292 10.96 6.13 -16.00
CA GLY A 292 9.94 6.21 -17.05
C GLY A 292 9.81 4.96 -17.93
N LYS A 293 10.53 3.87 -17.64
CA LYS A 293 10.30 2.58 -18.30
C LYS A 293 9.08 1.89 -17.72
N HIS A 294 8.14 1.48 -18.57
CA HIS A 294 6.85 0.95 -18.13
C HIS A 294 6.15 0.10 -19.19
N ILE A 295 5.17 -0.69 -18.76
CA ILE A 295 4.16 -1.30 -19.62
C ILE A 295 2.80 -0.72 -19.23
N LEU A 296 2.01 -0.24 -20.20
CA LEU A 296 0.66 0.25 -20.01
C LEU A 296 -0.33 -0.64 -20.77
N VAL A 297 -1.35 -1.15 -20.11
CA VAL A 297 -2.51 -1.80 -20.72
C VAL A 297 -3.70 -0.85 -20.73
N THR A 298 -4.36 -0.72 -21.88
CA THR A 298 -5.44 0.25 -22.08
C THR A 298 -6.55 -0.36 -22.95
N PRO A 299 -7.85 -0.06 -22.71
CA PRO A 299 -8.36 0.79 -21.63
C PRO A 299 -8.26 0.09 -20.25
N GLU A 300 -8.00 0.89 -19.22
CA GLU A 300 -7.99 0.42 -17.83
C GLU A 300 -9.40 0.03 -17.39
N ALA A 301 -9.54 -1.11 -16.71
CA ALA A 301 -10.77 -1.44 -16.01
C ALA A 301 -10.83 -0.71 -14.66
N ARG A 302 -11.95 -0.03 -14.38
CA ARG A 302 -12.22 0.62 -13.10
C ARG A 302 -13.60 0.22 -12.58
N GLU A 303 -13.70 -0.06 -11.28
CA GLU A 303 -15.00 -0.29 -10.65
C GLU A 303 -15.82 1.01 -10.58
N ALA A 304 -17.12 0.87 -10.33
CA ALA A 304 -17.94 2.03 -10.00
C ALA A 304 -17.48 2.63 -8.68
N GLU A 305 -17.31 3.94 -8.65
CA GLU A 305 -16.83 4.69 -7.49
C GLU A 305 -17.86 5.73 -7.07
N THR A 306 -18.05 5.91 -5.77
CA THR A 306 -18.85 7.01 -5.21
C THR A 306 -17.98 7.86 -4.30
N THR A 307 -17.81 9.12 -4.66
CA THR A 307 -16.90 10.05 -3.99
C THR A 307 -17.69 11.26 -3.50
N LEU A 308 -17.37 11.76 -2.30
CA LEU A 308 -17.89 13.04 -1.81
C LEU A 308 -16.89 14.16 -2.12
N ILE A 309 -17.26 15.06 -3.00
CA ILE A 309 -16.50 16.29 -3.28
C ILE A 309 -16.98 17.36 -2.31
N LYS A 310 -16.10 17.75 -1.39
CA LYS A 310 -16.31 18.91 -0.53
C LYS A 310 -16.09 20.19 -1.34
N GLY A 311 -17.08 21.08 -1.31
CA GLY A 311 -16.96 22.41 -1.92
C GLY A 311 -16.49 23.43 -0.90
N ARG A 312 -15.72 24.43 -1.31
CA ARG A 312 -15.44 25.59 -0.45
C ARG A 312 -16.74 26.33 -0.24
N PHE A 313 -17.15 26.47 1.02
CA PHE A 313 -18.43 27.05 1.36
C PHE A 313 -18.27 28.46 1.94
N GLY A 314 -19.13 29.36 1.49
CA GLY A 314 -19.19 30.72 1.98
C GLY A 314 -20.62 31.25 2.03
N LEU A 315 -20.82 32.22 2.92
CA LEU A 315 -22.08 32.89 3.12
C LEU A 315 -21.97 34.33 2.63
N ILE A 316 -22.85 34.71 1.71
CA ILE A 316 -22.96 36.06 1.19
C ILE A 316 -24.21 36.72 1.77
N MET A 317 -24.01 37.86 2.43
CA MET A 317 -25.08 38.67 3.01
C MET A 317 -25.19 40.04 2.32
N PRO A 318 -26.40 40.56 2.08
CA PRO A 318 -26.56 41.95 1.65
C PRO A 318 -26.07 42.93 2.71
N ALA A 319 -25.38 43.98 2.28
CA ALA A 319 -24.91 45.07 3.13
C ALA A 319 -25.21 46.44 2.50
N SER A 320 -25.08 47.52 3.28
CA SER A 320 -25.31 48.88 2.75
C SER A 320 -24.28 49.21 1.65
N GLY A 321 -24.71 49.11 0.39
CA GLY A 321 -23.88 49.40 -0.78
C GLY A 321 -23.22 48.19 -1.45
N GLY A 322 -23.62 46.95 -1.13
CA GLY A 322 -23.08 45.76 -1.79
C GLY A 322 -23.35 44.46 -1.02
N PHE A 323 -22.37 43.57 -1.00
CA PHE A 323 -22.42 42.29 -0.30
C PHE A 323 -21.20 42.10 0.61
N THR A 324 -21.39 41.40 1.71
CA THR A 324 -20.32 40.91 2.59
C THR A 324 -20.21 39.40 2.46
N VAL A 325 -18.98 38.89 2.34
CA VAL A 325 -18.69 37.46 2.24
C VAL A 325 -18.08 36.99 3.56
N THR A 326 -18.60 35.89 4.08
CA THR A 326 -18.07 35.23 5.28
C THR A 326 -17.73 33.78 4.94
N PRO A 327 -16.49 33.31 5.18
CA PRO A 327 -16.15 31.88 5.09
C PRO A 327 -17.00 31.04 6.05
N ALA A 328 -17.26 29.78 5.70
CA ALA A 328 -18.14 28.91 6.46
C ALA A 328 -17.57 27.50 6.64
N ASP A 329 -16.92 27.27 7.78
CA ASP A 329 -16.15 26.04 8.02
C ASP A 329 -16.91 24.96 8.81
N GLU A 330 -17.96 25.30 9.57
CA GLU A 330 -18.69 24.33 10.42
C GLU A 330 -20.20 24.30 10.18
N THR A 331 -20.92 25.40 10.43
CA THR A 331 -22.38 25.41 10.33
C THR A 331 -22.87 26.72 9.74
N VAL A 332 -23.77 26.64 8.76
CA VAL A 332 -24.33 27.81 8.08
C VAL A 332 -25.81 27.92 8.30
N LEU A 333 -26.23 29.08 8.77
CA LEU A 333 -27.63 29.42 8.92
C LEU A 333 -28.07 30.32 7.76
N LEU A 334 -28.85 29.77 6.85
CA LEU A 334 -29.59 30.57 5.87
C LEU A 334 -30.88 31.03 6.52
N SER A 335 -31.16 32.34 6.50
CA SER A 335 -32.43 32.87 7.01
C SER A 335 -33.23 33.56 5.92
N GLY A 336 -34.54 33.29 5.89
CA GLY A 336 -35.47 33.89 4.93
C GLY A 336 -35.58 35.41 5.04
N ASN A 337 -35.42 35.97 6.24
CA ASN A 337 -35.55 37.42 6.47
C ASN A 337 -34.28 38.23 6.11
N GLN A 338 -33.12 37.58 5.95
CA GLN A 338 -31.84 38.26 5.69
C GLN A 338 -31.36 38.16 4.22
N TRP A 339 -32.11 37.48 3.34
CA TRP A 339 -31.72 37.25 1.93
C TRP A 339 -30.30 36.70 1.77
N ALA A 340 -29.84 35.93 2.76
CA ALA A 340 -28.51 35.34 2.75
C ALA A 340 -28.42 34.27 1.66
N MET A 341 -27.27 34.20 1.01
CA MET A 341 -26.98 33.24 -0.06
C MET A 341 -25.81 32.37 0.37
N GLY A 342 -26.01 31.06 0.41
CA GLY A 342 -24.90 30.13 0.52
C GLY A 342 -24.31 29.90 -0.87
N VAL A 343 -22.98 29.86 -0.97
CA VAL A 343 -22.27 29.60 -2.22
C VAL A 343 -21.21 28.53 -1.97
N MET A 344 -21.27 27.45 -2.73
CA MET A 344 -20.30 26.37 -2.71
C MET A 344 -19.55 26.30 -4.04
N GLU A 345 -18.22 26.27 -3.95
CA GLU A 345 -17.31 26.13 -5.08
C GLU A 345 -16.74 24.72 -5.13
N PHE A 346 -16.94 24.00 -6.24
CA PHE A 346 -16.49 22.62 -6.42
C PHE A 346 -15.40 22.50 -7.49
N ASP A 347 -14.41 21.64 -7.20
CA ASP A 347 -13.43 21.17 -8.17
C ASP A 347 -13.88 19.83 -8.76
N LEU A 348 -14.06 19.78 -10.07
CA LEU A 348 -14.37 18.57 -10.82
C LEU A 348 -13.16 18.09 -11.64
N GLY A 349 -11.96 18.62 -11.38
CA GLY A 349 -10.72 18.25 -12.06
C GLY A 349 -10.39 16.76 -11.98
N ALA A 350 -10.81 16.10 -10.89
CA ALA A 350 -10.69 14.66 -10.74
C ALA A 350 -11.39 13.88 -11.87
N TYR A 351 -12.42 14.44 -12.51
CA TYR A 351 -13.21 13.80 -13.57
C TYR A 351 -12.87 14.29 -14.98
N LEU A 352 -11.71 14.93 -15.16
CA LEU A 352 -11.20 15.37 -16.48
C LEU A 352 -11.01 14.22 -17.47
N ASP A 353 -10.68 13.02 -16.99
CA ASP A 353 -10.60 11.81 -17.82
C ASP A 353 -11.96 11.40 -18.40
N ARG A 354 -13.06 11.92 -17.83
CA ARG A 354 -14.43 11.69 -18.28
C ARG A 354 -14.98 12.80 -19.15
N LEU A 355 -14.16 13.80 -19.51
CA LEU A 355 -14.57 14.91 -20.38
C LEU A 355 -15.16 14.41 -21.71
N ASP A 356 -14.52 13.41 -22.30
CA ASP A 356 -14.91 12.83 -23.59
C ASP A 356 -16.07 11.82 -23.47
N ASN A 357 -16.45 11.45 -22.24
CA ASN A 357 -17.53 10.51 -21.94
C ASN A 357 -18.24 10.87 -20.62
N ALA A 358 -18.89 12.04 -20.60
CA ALA A 358 -19.56 12.55 -19.40
C ALA A 358 -20.70 11.65 -18.92
N ASP A 359 -21.28 10.83 -19.80
CA ASP A 359 -22.27 9.79 -19.45
C ASP A 359 -21.73 8.75 -18.45
N SER A 360 -20.40 8.63 -18.31
CA SER A 360 -19.78 7.82 -17.27
C SER A 360 -19.95 8.38 -15.86
N LEU A 361 -20.43 9.62 -15.69
CA LEU A 361 -20.93 10.12 -14.42
C LEU A 361 -22.38 9.68 -14.25
N GLU A 362 -22.62 8.53 -13.60
CA GLU A 362 -23.97 7.98 -13.44
C GLU A 362 -24.87 8.94 -12.68
N THR A 363 -24.40 9.46 -11.54
CA THR A 363 -25.12 10.45 -10.75
C THR A 363 -24.20 11.51 -10.17
N VAL A 364 -24.68 12.74 -10.07
CA VAL A 364 -24.07 13.83 -9.31
C VAL A 364 -25.16 14.46 -8.45
N ARG A 365 -25.06 14.28 -7.13
CA ARG A 365 -26.08 14.69 -6.16
C ARG A 365 -25.52 15.78 -5.25
N LEU A 366 -26.16 16.95 -5.24
CA LEU A 366 -25.88 17.97 -4.23
C LEU A 366 -26.56 17.55 -2.92
N MET A 367 -25.72 17.25 -1.93
CA MET A 367 -26.12 16.85 -0.60
C MET A 367 -25.83 17.98 0.37
N LEU A 368 -26.84 18.43 1.13
CA LEU A 368 -26.65 19.34 2.26
C LEU A 368 -27.17 18.64 3.52
N ALA A 369 -26.25 18.28 4.43
CA ALA A 369 -26.57 17.76 5.74
C ALA A 369 -27.24 18.86 6.58
N ARG A 370 -28.19 18.45 7.44
CA ARG A 370 -29.06 19.38 8.16
C ARG A 370 -28.98 19.07 9.64
N SER A 371 -28.62 20.07 10.46
CA SER A 371 -28.64 19.95 11.92
C SER A 371 -30.08 19.99 12.46
N VAL A 372 -30.98 20.70 11.77
CA VAL A 372 -32.38 20.90 12.19
C VAL A 372 -33.34 20.71 11.00
N PRO A 373 -34.33 19.81 11.10
CA PRO A 373 -35.39 19.67 10.11
C PRO A 373 -36.28 20.93 10.05
N THR A 374 -36.50 21.44 8.85
CA THR A 374 -37.48 22.49 8.53
C THR A 374 -38.26 22.09 7.28
N ASP A 375 -39.57 22.19 7.34
CA ASP A 375 -40.46 21.81 6.23
C ASP A 375 -41.08 23.05 5.56
N ALA A 376 -40.66 24.25 5.99
CA ALA A 376 -41.26 25.52 5.60
C ALA A 376 -40.43 26.22 4.52
N GLY A 377 -41.12 26.64 3.45
CA GLY A 377 -40.54 27.37 2.34
C GLY A 377 -39.88 26.51 1.26
N SER A 378 -39.22 27.19 0.33
CA SER A 378 -38.49 26.59 -0.80
C SER A 378 -37.07 27.16 -0.88
N LEU A 379 -36.10 26.28 -1.12
CA LEU A 379 -34.72 26.65 -1.41
C LEU A 379 -34.53 26.71 -2.93
N ARG A 380 -34.15 27.87 -3.44
CA ARG A 380 -33.67 28.02 -4.82
C ARG A 380 -32.21 27.61 -4.87
N VAL A 381 -31.88 26.77 -5.85
CA VAL A 381 -30.52 26.37 -6.18
C VAL A 381 -30.21 26.83 -7.60
N ASP A 382 -29.13 27.59 -7.74
CA ASP A 382 -28.58 28.12 -8.97
C ASP A 382 -27.20 27.50 -9.22
N VAL A 383 -26.94 26.97 -10.42
CA VAL A 383 -25.57 26.67 -10.88
C VAL A 383 -25.12 27.86 -11.73
N LEU A 384 -24.00 28.47 -11.35
CA LEU A 384 -23.58 29.74 -11.94
C LEU A 384 -22.82 29.55 -13.26
N ALA A 385 -22.95 30.53 -14.15
CA ALA A 385 -22.35 30.57 -15.46
C ALA A 385 -20.92 31.13 -15.38
N ASN A 386 -19.93 30.32 -15.75
CA ASN A 386 -18.52 30.75 -15.83
C ASN A 386 -17.92 31.23 -14.49
N GLU A 387 -18.48 30.79 -13.36
CA GLU A 387 -17.91 30.99 -12.03
C GLU A 387 -17.37 29.66 -11.52
N GLY A 388 -16.28 29.71 -10.75
CA GLY A 388 -15.47 28.54 -10.44
C GLY A 388 -14.00 28.85 -10.13
N ASP A 389 -13.70 30.03 -9.58
CA ASP A 389 -12.32 30.48 -9.34
C ASP A 389 -11.73 29.94 -8.01
N GLY A 390 -12.52 29.15 -7.27
CA GLY A 390 -12.14 28.56 -5.99
C GLY A 390 -12.32 29.49 -4.79
N TYR A 391 -12.88 30.69 -4.99
CA TYR A 391 -13.14 31.65 -3.93
C TYR A 391 -14.60 32.09 -3.95
N VAL A 392 -15.24 32.05 -2.78
CA VAL A 392 -16.53 32.73 -2.64
C VAL A 392 -16.28 34.23 -2.58
N THR A 393 -16.91 34.98 -3.47
CA THR A 393 -16.76 36.41 -3.64
C THR A 393 -18.11 37.13 -3.74
N ALA A 394 -18.09 38.45 -3.64
CA ALA A 394 -19.32 39.25 -3.75
C ALA A 394 -19.95 39.20 -5.16
N THR A 395 -19.19 38.81 -6.20
CA THR A 395 -19.69 38.71 -7.58
C THR A 395 -20.65 37.53 -7.76
N ASP A 396 -20.44 36.44 -7.02
CA ASP A 396 -21.27 35.22 -7.07
C ASP A 396 -22.73 35.51 -6.67
N ALA A 397 -22.95 36.54 -5.87
CA ALA A 397 -24.28 36.99 -5.47
C ALA A 397 -25.15 37.40 -6.67
N THR A 398 -24.51 37.90 -7.74
CA THR A 398 -25.17 38.47 -8.91
C THR A 398 -24.85 37.77 -10.22
N ALA A 399 -23.93 36.79 -10.20
CA ALA A 399 -23.58 36.02 -11.37
C ALA A 399 -24.80 35.30 -11.96
N GLU A 400 -24.79 35.21 -13.29
CA GLU A 400 -25.83 34.58 -14.08
C GLU A 400 -25.85 33.07 -13.80
N ALA A 401 -27.03 32.45 -13.80
CA ALA A 401 -27.18 31.01 -13.59
C ALA A 401 -27.44 30.29 -14.92
N ILE A 402 -26.75 29.18 -15.17
CA ILE A 402 -27.03 28.27 -16.30
C ILE A 402 -28.11 27.24 -15.96
N PHE A 403 -28.36 27.02 -14.67
CA PHE A 403 -29.42 26.16 -14.17
C PHE A 403 -30.00 26.78 -12.91
N THR A 404 -31.32 26.76 -12.78
CA THR A 404 -32.05 27.23 -11.61
C THR A 404 -33.18 26.26 -11.33
N THR A 405 -33.33 25.85 -10.08
CA THR A 405 -34.45 25.04 -9.61
C THR A 405 -34.89 25.47 -8.22
N ASP A 406 -36.17 25.29 -7.92
CA ASP A 406 -36.74 25.58 -6.61
C ASP A 406 -37.20 24.27 -5.97
N VAL A 407 -36.67 23.96 -4.80
CA VAL A 407 -36.97 22.73 -4.06
C VAL A 407 -37.77 23.07 -2.82
N ALA A 408 -39.00 22.56 -2.75
CA ALA A 408 -39.86 22.71 -1.57
C ALA A 408 -39.28 21.91 -0.39
N LEU A 409 -39.02 22.56 0.73
CA LEU A 409 -38.41 21.89 1.88
C LEU A 409 -39.36 20.86 2.53
N SER A 410 -40.67 21.02 2.34
CA SER A 410 -41.70 20.08 2.79
C SER A 410 -41.59 18.68 2.19
N THR A 411 -40.85 18.49 1.09
CA THR A 411 -40.67 17.17 0.47
C THR A 411 -39.48 16.38 1.02
N LEU A 412 -38.65 16.99 1.88
CA LEU A 412 -37.39 16.40 2.36
C LEU A 412 -37.54 15.56 3.64
N GLY A 413 -38.59 15.81 4.44
CA GLY A 413 -38.76 15.18 5.75
C GLY A 413 -37.57 15.43 6.68
N THR A 414 -37.15 14.42 7.44
CA THR A 414 -35.99 14.49 8.35
C THR A 414 -34.65 14.19 7.66
N GLY A 415 -34.65 13.91 6.36
CA GLY A 415 -33.45 13.57 5.60
C GLY A 415 -32.63 14.81 5.19
N PRO A 416 -31.41 14.60 4.69
CA PRO A 416 -30.60 15.68 4.11
C PRO A 416 -31.31 16.28 2.89
N PHE A 417 -30.90 17.49 2.51
CA PHE A 417 -31.29 18.04 1.21
C PHE A 417 -30.56 17.27 0.12
N ASP A 418 -31.32 16.77 -0.86
CA ASP A 418 -30.80 15.96 -1.96
C ASP A 418 -31.34 16.46 -3.30
N LEU A 419 -30.44 16.94 -4.15
CA LEU A 419 -30.77 17.45 -5.48
C LEU A 419 -29.90 16.81 -6.54
N ASP A 420 -30.55 16.29 -7.58
CA ASP A 420 -29.89 15.78 -8.77
C ASP A 420 -29.35 16.92 -9.65
N LEU A 421 -28.02 16.97 -9.80
CA LEU A 421 -27.32 17.89 -10.68
C LEU A 421 -26.61 17.17 -11.83
N THR A 422 -26.92 15.89 -12.07
CA THR A 422 -26.17 15.04 -13.01
C THR A 422 -26.09 15.66 -14.40
N GLU A 423 -27.23 16.00 -15.00
CA GLU A 423 -27.25 16.53 -16.38
C GLU A 423 -26.57 17.90 -16.52
N VAL A 424 -26.69 18.78 -15.51
CA VAL A 424 -26.01 20.08 -15.56
C VAL A 424 -24.50 19.92 -15.39
N VAL A 425 -24.05 19.03 -14.50
CA VAL A 425 -22.61 18.78 -14.30
C VAL A 425 -21.99 18.12 -15.51
N ARG A 426 -22.67 17.14 -16.14
CA ARG A 426 -22.23 16.58 -17.43
C ARG A 426 -22.06 17.66 -18.48
N SER A 427 -23.05 18.54 -18.64
CA SER A 427 -22.97 19.66 -19.59
C SER A 427 -21.83 20.65 -19.29
N VAL A 428 -21.56 20.92 -18.01
CA VAL A 428 -20.44 21.77 -17.58
C VAL A 428 -19.11 21.12 -17.96
N LEU A 429 -18.92 19.83 -17.67
CA LEU A 429 -17.71 19.09 -18.03
C LEU A 429 -17.53 19.00 -19.54
N GLU A 430 -18.56 18.64 -20.31
CA GLU A 430 -18.50 18.61 -21.78
C GLU A 430 -18.10 19.97 -22.40
N SER A 431 -18.40 21.07 -21.71
CA SER A 431 -17.97 22.42 -22.12
C SER A 431 -16.50 22.74 -21.81
N GLY A 432 -15.74 21.78 -21.28
CA GLY A 432 -14.33 21.94 -20.90
C GLY A 432 -14.13 22.52 -19.50
N LYS A 433 -15.19 22.69 -18.71
CA LYS A 433 -15.12 23.34 -17.40
C LYS A 433 -15.01 22.31 -16.29
N THR A 434 -13.99 22.44 -15.47
CA THR A 434 -13.72 21.57 -14.32
C THR A 434 -14.08 22.22 -12.99
N ARG A 435 -14.85 23.31 -13.03
CA ARG A 435 -15.19 24.11 -11.85
C ARG A 435 -16.68 24.41 -11.89
N LEU A 436 -17.31 24.33 -10.72
CA LEU A 436 -18.75 24.48 -10.57
C LEU A 436 -19.07 25.30 -9.32
N THR A 437 -19.66 26.48 -9.51
CA THR A 437 -20.27 27.23 -8.41
C THR A 437 -21.74 26.89 -8.28
N VAL A 438 -22.17 26.54 -7.07
CA VAL A 438 -23.56 26.36 -6.70
C VAL A 438 -23.96 27.41 -5.67
N ARG A 439 -24.96 28.24 -6.00
CA ARG A 439 -25.54 29.24 -5.12
C ARG A 439 -26.92 28.80 -4.68
N PHE A 440 -27.24 28.94 -3.40
CA PHE A 440 -28.56 28.61 -2.88
C PHE A 440 -29.09 29.66 -1.89
N ARG A 441 -30.40 29.88 -1.92
CA ARG A 441 -31.10 30.89 -1.11
C ARG A 441 -32.58 30.57 -0.96
N PHE A 442 -33.22 31.12 0.08
CA PHE A 442 -34.67 31.06 0.20
C PHE A 442 -35.35 31.83 -0.94
N PHE A 443 -36.40 31.24 -1.54
CA PHE A 443 -37.13 31.85 -2.66
C PHE A 443 -38.60 32.13 -2.34
N GLU A 444 -39.28 31.23 -1.63
CA GLU A 444 -40.68 31.40 -1.21
C GLU A 444 -40.86 30.88 0.23
N GLY A 445 -41.67 31.58 1.04
CA GLY A 445 -41.95 31.22 2.45
C GLY A 445 -41.16 31.99 3.52
N GLY A 446 -40.06 32.67 3.15
CA GLY A 446 -39.06 33.22 4.08
C GLY A 446 -39.52 34.34 5.03
N GLY A 447 -40.22 33.99 6.10
CA GLY A 447 -40.31 34.78 7.33
C GLY A 447 -39.05 34.59 8.20
N ASP A 448 -39.23 34.39 9.52
CA ASP A 448 -38.15 34.07 10.48
C ASP A 448 -37.63 32.61 10.35
N GLU A 449 -37.87 31.96 9.22
CA GLU A 449 -37.47 30.58 8.95
C GLU A 449 -35.96 30.49 8.70
N THR A 450 -35.37 29.37 9.13
CA THR A 450 -33.95 29.11 9.01
C THR A 450 -33.69 27.73 8.42
N PHE A 451 -32.69 27.62 7.55
CA PHE A 451 -32.15 26.37 7.04
C PHE A 451 -30.70 26.27 7.48
N GLU A 452 -30.45 25.32 8.40
CA GLU A 452 -29.13 25.09 8.98
C GLU A 452 -28.42 23.96 8.23
N ILE A 453 -27.25 24.28 7.67
CA ILE A 453 -26.39 23.36 6.93
C ILE A 453 -25.21 23.01 7.81
N ASP A 454 -25.03 21.72 8.07
CA ASP A 454 -23.84 21.18 8.72
C ASP A 454 -22.75 20.96 7.66
N ASN A 455 -21.68 21.74 7.71
CA ASN A 455 -20.52 21.64 6.84
C ASN A 455 -19.27 21.11 7.58
N SER A 456 -19.44 20.52 8.76
CA SER A 456 -18.33 19.90 9.50
C SER A 456 -17.63 18.81 8.67
N ALA A 457 -16.40 18.47 9.06
CA ALA A 457 -15.62 17.42 8.40
C ALA A 457 -16.35 16.07 8.34
N ALA A 458 -17.15 15.74 9.37
CA ALA A 458 -17.92 14.51 9.44
C ALA A 458 -19.24 14.54 8.63
N ALA A 459 -19.71 15.73 8.23
CA ALA A 459 -20.99 15.87 7.53
C ALA A 459 -20.89 15.45 6.05
N GLN A 460 -21.96 14.89 5.49
CA GLN A 460 -22.05 14.56 4.06
C GLN A 460 -22.52 15.74 3.19
N THR A 461 -22.14 16.96 3.55
CA THR A 461 -22.42 18.17 2.75
C THR A 461 -21.40 18.31 1.64
N GLY A 462 -21.84 18.38 0.38
CA GLY A 462 -21.00 18.47 -0.81
C GLY A 462 -21.69 17.91 -2.07
N LEU A 463 -20.90 17.59 -3.10
CA LEU A 463 -21.39 16.81 -4.25
C LEU A 463 -21.02 15.33 -4.05
N ILE A 464 -22.01 14.45 -4.00
CA ILE A 464 -21.77 13.01 -4.12
C ILE A 464 -21.79 12.66 -5.60
N VAL A 465 -20.64 12.25 -6.12
CA VAL A 465 -20.46 11.84 -7.52
C VAL A 465 -20.30 10.34 -7.59
N THR A 466 -21.20 9.68 -8.31
CA THR A 466 -21.10 8.26 -8.63
C THR A 466 -20.69 8.10 -10.08
N THR A 467 -19.57 7.42 -10.31
CA THR A 467 -19.09 7.08 -11.65
C THR A 467 -19.46 5.65 -12.02
N ALA A 468 -19.76 5.45 -13.30
CA ALA A 468 -20.03 4.13 -13.86
C ALA A 468 -18.76 3.30 -13.84
N ARG A 469 -18.95 1.99 -13.68
CA ARG A 469 -17.91 1.00 -13.96
C ARG A 469 -17.36 1.22 -15.38
N GLN A 470 -16.04 1.25 -15.49
CA GLN A 470 -15.33 1.30 -16.76
C GLN A 470 -14.86 -0.10 -17.14
N GLU A 471 -15.37 -0.63 -18.26
CA GLU A 471 -14.87 -1.88 -18.83
C GLU A 471 -13.47 -1.69 -19.40
N GLY A 472 -12.60 -2.68 -19.18
CA GLY A 472 -11.21 -2.63 -19.61
C GLY A 472 -10.43 -3.86 -19.16
N VAL A 473 -9.11 -3.71 -19.09
CA VAL A 473 -8.20 -4.74 -18.60
C VAL A 473 -7.33 -4.21 -17.47
N LEU A 474 -6.90 -5.14 -16.62
CA LEU A 474 -5.80 -4.95 -15.68
C LEU A 474 -4.74 -6.00 -15.99
N ALA A 475 -3.56 -5.81 -15.39
CA ALA A 475 -2.47 -6.72 -15.59
C ALA A 475 -1.66 -6.97 -14.32
N ASP A 476 -1.07 -8.16 -14.31
CA ASP A 476 -0.08 -8.62 -13.35
C ASP A 476 1.25 -8.86 -14.09
N LEU A 477 2.35 -8.49 -13.45
CA LEU A 477 3.72 -8.76 -13.92
C LEU A 477 4.34 -9.83 -13.03
N HIS A 478 4.97 -10.82 -13.63
CA HIS A 478 5.70 -11.88 -12.96
C HIS A 478 7.13 -12.00 -13.49
N ASP A 479 8.06 -12.48 -12.64
CA ASP A 479 9.42 -12.85 -13.06
C ASP A 479 9.46 -14.18 -13.83
N ALA A 480 10.66 -14.65 -14.17
CA ALA A 480 10.87 -15.91 -14.88
C ALA A 480 10.53 -17.16 -14.06
N GLN A 481 10.44 -17.05 -12.74
CA GLN A 481 10.13 -18.12 -11.79
C GLN A 481 8.63 -18.19 -11.46
N GLY A 482 7.87 -17.15 -11.82
CA GLY A 482 6.43 -17.05 -11.57
C GLY A 482 6.07 -16.19 -10.36
N THR A 483 7.07 -15.62 -9.69
CA THR A 483 6.89 -14.64 -8.64
C THR A 483 6.09 -13.47 -9.16
N LEU A 484 4.99 -13.13 -8.48
CA LEU A 484 4.23 -11.93 -8.78
C LEU A 484 5.02 -10.70 -8.36
N LEU A 485 5.34 -9.80 -9.29
CA LEU A 485 6.09 -8.55 -9.04
C LEU A 485 5.16 -7.36 -8.81
N GLN A 486 4.13 -7.22 -9.65
CA GLN A 486 3.11 -6.17 -9.57
C GLN A 486 1.76 -6.76 -9.99
N SER A 487 0.66 -6.34 -9.36
CA SER A 487 -0.67 -6.87 -9.64
C SER A 487 -1.75 -5.80 -9.72
N ASN A 488 -2.87 -6.16 -10.36
CA ASN A 488 -4.09 -5.36 -10.39
C ASN A 488 -3.91 -3.92 -10.87
N ARG A 489 -3.01 -3.71 -11.84
CA ARG A 489 -2.64 -2.38 -12.35
C ARG A 489 -2.76 -2.32 -13.86
N SER A 490 -3.13 -1.14 -14.37
CA SER A 490 -3.04 -0.87 -15.81
C SER A 490 -1.65 -0.40 -16.27
N LEU A 491 -0.84 0.17 -15.37
CA LEU A 491 0.53 0.61 -15.64
C LEU A 491 1.45 -0.19 -14.72
N LEU A 492 2.40 -0.89 -15.31
CA LEU A 492 3.40 -1.69 -14.60
C LEU A 492 4.74 -0.98 -14.78
N ASP A 493 5.32 -0.57 -13.66
CA ASP A 493 6.61 0.11 -13.62
C ASP A 493 7.73 -0.89 -13.92
N MET A 494 8.71 -0.50 -14.73
CA MET A 494 9.87 -1.32 -15.01
C MET A 494 11.15 -0.73 -14.44
N GLN A 495 11.10 0.39 -13.72
CA GLN A 495 12.27 1.15 -13.30
C GLN A 495 13.28 0.35 -12.47
N LEU A 496 12.84 -0.59 -11.64
CA LEU A 496 13.69 -1.39 -10.76
C LEU A 496 13.90 -2.83 -11.23
N LEU A 497 13.50 -3.13 -12.46
CA LEU A 497 13.54 -4.48 -12.99
C LEU A 497 14.88 -4.71 -13.69
N PRO A 498 15.65 -5.74 -13.32
CA PRO A 498 16.87 -6.09 -14.03
C PRO A 498 16.57 -6.55 -15.47
N ALA A 499 17.61 -6.66 -16.29
CA ALA A 499 17.50 -7.28 -17.59
C ALA A 499 17.07 -8.76 -17.43
N GLY A 500 15.98 -9.16 -18.09
CA GLY A 500 15.46 -10.50 -17.83
C GLY A 500 14.22 -10.89 -18.60
N THR A 501 13.77 -12.10 -18.30
CA THR A 501 12.51 -12.64 -18.83
C THR A 501 11.39 -12.45 -17.82
N TYR A 502 10.27 -11.96 -18.31
CA TYR A 502 9.09 -11.64 -17.50
C TYR A 502 7.83 -12.16 -18.17
N PHE A 503 6.79 -12.35 -17.35
CA PHE A 503 5.46 -12.75 -17.79
C PHE A 503 4.44 -11.69 -17.43
N LEU A 504 3.67 -11.23 -18.42
CA LEU A 504 2.57 -10.30 -18.25
C LEU A 504 1.26 -11.06 -18.39
N ARG A 505 0.47 -11.10 -17.32
CA ARG A 505 -0.91 -11.59 -17.33
C ARG A 505 -1.84 -10.42 -17.52
N VAL A 506 -2.60 -10.38 -18.61
CA VAL A 506 -3.62 -9.35 -18.85
C VAL A 506 -4.99 -9.98 -18.71
N TYR A 507 -5.84 -9.45 -17.83
CA TYR A 507 -7.12 -10.06 -17.50
C TYR A 507 -8.27 -9.05 -17.40
N LYS A 508 -9.49 -9.58 -17.45
CA LYS A 508 -10.74 -8.82 -17.34
C LYS A 508 -11.34 -9.00 -15.95
N PRO A 509 -11.31 -7.98 -15.07
CA PRO A 509 -11.83 -8.12 -13.72
C PRO A 509 -13.36 -8.27 -13.66
N PHE A 510 -14.11 -7.71 -14.63
CA PHE A 510 -15.58 -7.61 -14.56
C PHE A 510 -16.36 -8.60 -15.45
N ALA A 511 -15.66 -9.55 -16.09
CA ALA A 511 -16.24 -10.67 -16.84
C ALA A 511 -17.28 -10.32 -17.93
N THR A 512 -17.06 -9.25 -18.71
CA THR A 512 -17.93 -8.92 -19.87
C THR A 512 -17.29 -9.33 -21.22
N SER A 513 -17.95 -8.95 -22.32
CA SER A 513 -17.72 -9.37 -23.71
C SER A 513 -16.30 -9.06 -24.23
N GLN A 514 -16.04 -9.33 -25.52
CA GLN A 514 -14.73 -9.01 -26.09
C GLN A 514 -14.49 -7.49 -26.10
N SER A 515 -13.60 -7.02 -25.24
CA SER A 515 -12.99 -5.70 -25.38
C SER A 515 -11.63 -5.84 -26.05
N PRO A 516 -11.37 -5.14 -27.18
CA PRO A 516 -10.01 -4.95 -27.64
C PRO A 516 -9.24 -4.18 -26.57
N PHE A 517 -7.94 -4.46 -26.47
CA PHE A 517 -7.04 -3.71 -25.59
C PHE A 517 -5.69 -3.57 -26.27
N SER A 518 -4.92 -2.57 -25.86
CA SER A 518 -3.57 -2.33 -26.35
C SER A 518 -2.59 -2.47 -25.21
N ILE A 519 -1.43 -3.05 -25.50
CA ILE A 519 -0.25 -3.02 -24.62
C ILE A 519 0.70 -1.98 -25.20
N LEU A 520 1.00 -0.93 -24.45
CA LEU A 520 1.98 0.09 -24.79
C LEU A 520 3.21 -0.14 -23.93
N ALA A 521 4.30 -0.59 -24.55
CA ALA A 521 5.54 -0.85 -23.84
C ALA A 521 6.55 0.27 -24.09
N MET A 522 7.07 0.87 -23.03
CA MET A 522 8.28 1.68 -23.02
C MET A 522 9.39 0.88 -22.31
N PRO A 523 9.96 -0.15 -22.96
CA PRO A 523 11.00 -0.98 -22.37
C PRO A 523 12.35 -0.24 -22.25
N PRO A 524 13.30 -0.79 -21.49
CA PRO A 524 14.68 -0.29 -21.45
C PRO A 524 15.42 -0.46 -22.78
N ALA A 525 16.45 0.37 -22.99
CA ALA A 525 17.33 0.22 -24.14
C ALA A 525 18.32 -0.92 -23.90
N PRO A 526 18.82 -1.58 -24.97
CA PRO A 526 19.83 -2.63 -24.80
C PRO A 526 21.09 -2.08 -24.12
N GLY A 527 21.54 -2.75 -23.05
CA GLY A 527 22.72 -2.38 -22.26
C GLY A 527 22.50 -1.28 -21.23
N ASP A 528 21.26 -0.83 -21.00
CA ASP A 528 20.95 -0.02 -19.82
C ASP A 528 21.29 -0.81 -18.55
N SER A 529 21.88 -0.15 -17.55
CA SER A 529 22.31 -0.71 -16.26
C SER A 529 21.73 0.09 -15.10
N HIS A 530 21.41 -0.57 -13.99
CA HIS A 530 21.09 0.11 -12.74
C HIS A 530 22.29 0.88 -12.18
N PRO A 531 22.10 2.06 -11.55
CA PRO A 531 23.18 2.80 -10.89
C PRO A 531 23.76 2.09 -9.64
N ILE A 532 23.16 0.98 -9.22
CA ILE A 532 23.63 0.09 -8.15
C ILE A 532 23.87 -1.27 -8.81
N SER A 533 25.10 -1.79 -8.73
CA SER A 533 25.43 -3.11 -9.28
C SER A 533 24.57 -4.21 -8.65
N ASP A 534 23.74 -4.86 -9.47
CA ASP A 534 22.82 -5.96 -9.14
C ASP A 534 23.39 -7.36 -9.46
N ARG A 535 24.52 -7.39 -10.17
CA ARG A 535 25.27 -8.61 -10.52
C ARG A 535 24.44 -9.60 -11.32
N ASP A 536 23.91 -9.13 -12.42
CA ASP A 536 23.04 -9.90 -13.30
C ASP A 536 23.62 -11.24 -13.71
N THR A 537 22.73 -12.21 -13.91
CA THR A 537 23.08 -13.49 -14.54
C THR A 537 22.44 -13.56 -15.92
N ILE A 538 23.24 -13.34 -16.96
CA ILE A 538 22.78 -13.40 -18.35
C ILE A 538 23.10 -14.78 -18.93
N ARG A 539 22.07 -15.47 -19.44
CA ARG A 539 22.17 -16.77 -20.11
C ARG A 539 21.65 -16.65 -21.54
N ALA A 540 22.50 -16.94 -22.53
CA ALA A 540 22.11 -16.84 -23.94
C ALA A 540 21.31 -18.05 -24.44
N GLY A 541 21.45 -19.21 -23.78
CA GLY A 541 20.84 -20.47 -24.24
C GLY A 541 21.70 -21.19 -25.28
N ASP A 542 21.33 -22.42 -25.65
CA ASP A 542 22.04 -23.18 -26.69
C ASP A 542 22.06 -22.42 -28.04
N GLY A 543 23.25 -22.21 -28.63
CA GLY A 543 23.38 -21.44 -29.86
C GLY A 543 24.76 -20.82 -30.08
N ASN A 544 24.88 -20.03 -31.15
CA ASN A 544 26.03 -19.14 -31.31
C ASN A 544 25.52 -17.72 -31.06
N ASP A 545 25.92 -17.13 -29.94
CA ASP A 545 25.29 -15.93 -29.42
C ASP A 545 26.23 -14.73 -29.32
N VAL A 546 25.64 -13.55 -29.21
CA VAL A 546 26.37 -12.30 -28.94
C VAL A 546 25.84 -11.74 -27.63
N ILE A 547 26.68 -11.78 -26.60
CA ILE A 547 26.34 -11.40 -25.23
C ILE A 547 27.08 -10.12 -24.91
N ALA A 548 26.39 -9.09 -24.46
CA ALA A 548 26.98 -7.84 -24.04
C ALA A 548 26.71 -7.65 -22.54
N GLY A 549 27.77 -7.54 -21.74
CA GLY A 549 27.72 -7.07 -20.37
C GLY A 549 27.68 -5.54 -20.33
N ASN A 550 27.34 -4.99 -19.17
CA ASN A 550 27.31 -3.55 -18.93
C ASN A 550 28.59 -3.09 -18.18
N GLY A 551 28.51 -2.06 -17.33
CA GLY A 551 29.63 -1.56 -16.52
C GLY A 551 29.69 -2.12 -15.09
N ASP A 552 28.77 -3.01 -14.75
CA ASP A 552 28.61 -3.67 -13.45
C ASP A 552 29.12 -5.12 -13.48
N ILE A 553 29.38 -5.72 -12.32
CA ILE A 553 29.95 -7.08 -12.25
C ILE A 553 28.87 -8.13 -12.51
N ASP A 554 28.68 -8.51 -13.77
CA ASP A 554 27.74 -9.54 -14.21
C ASP A 554 28.31 -10.98 -14.16
N ALA A 555 27.43 -11.96 -14.37
CA ALA A 555 27.73 -13.37 -14.58
C ALA A 555 27.15 -13.84 -15.93
N LEU A 556 28.00 -13.89 -16.95
CA LEU A 556 27.60 -14.18 -18.32
C LEU A 556 27.83 -15.66 -18.68
N PHE A 557 26.80 -16.30 -19.22
CA PHE A 557 26.79 -17.71 -19.66
C PHE A 557 26.37 -17.80 -21.12
N GLY A 558 27.27 -18.37 -21.94
CA GLY A 558 27.02 -18.71 -23.33
C GLY A 558 26.13 -19.95 -23.48
N GLU A 559 26.33 -20.94 -22.61
CA GLU A 559 25.74 -22.28 -22.75
C GLU A 559 26.28 -23.00 -24.01
N ASP A 560 25.55 -23.95 -24.62
CA ASP A 560 26.13 -24.79 -25.67
C ASP A 560 26.29 -24.04 -27.02
N GLY A 561 27.52 -23.72 -27.42
CA GLY A 561 27.87 -23.34 -28.81
C GLY A 561 29.12 -22.48 -28.94
N SER A 562 29.13 -21.46 -29.81
CA SER A 562 30.30 -20.60 -30.04
C SER A 562 29.90 -19.13 -29.95
N ASP A 563 30.27 -18.51 -28.83
CA ASP A 563 29.69 -17.25 -28.40
C ASP A 563 30.67 -16.08 -28.48
N GLN A 564 30.12 -14.87 -28.55
CA GLN A 564 30.87 -13.62 -28.57
C GLN A 564 30.48 -12.75 -27.39
N PHE A 565 31.45 -12.43 -26.52
CA PHE A 565 31.24 -11.62 -25.32
C PHE A 565 31.78 -10.18 -25.49
N HIS A 566 30.93 -9.20 -25.21
CA HIS A 566 31.27 -7.78 -25.12
C HIS A 566 31.12 -7.34 -23.65
N ALA A 567 32.15 -7.62 -22.85
CA ALA A 567 32.08 -7.61 -21.39
C ALA A 567 33.49 -7.58 -20.78
N GLU A 568 33.60 -7.35 -19.48
CA GLU A 568 34.88 -7.52 -18.78
C GLU A 568 35.19 -9.02 -18.59
N GLY A 569 36.48 -9.38 -18.64
CA GLY A 569 36.89 -10.80 -18.57
C GLY A 569 36.54 -11.49 -17.24
N SER A 570 36.24 -10.73 -16.18
CA SER A 570 35.78 -11.25 -14.88
C SER A 570 34.32 -11.68 -14.86
N GLU A 571 33.52 -11.27 -15.84
CA GLU A 571 32.07 -11.48 -15.89
C GLU A 571 31.72 -12.80 -16.59
N VAL A 572 32.56 -13.27 -17.52
CA VAL A 572 32.32 -14.49 -18.29
C VAL A 572 32.55 -15.75 -17.44
N ARG A 573 31.48 -16.51 -17.18
CA ARG A 573 31.51 -17.71 -16.32
C ARG A 573 31.73 -19.02 -17.07
N ASP A 574 31.51 -19.01 -18.37
CA ASP A 574 31.52 -20.21 -19.22
C ASP A 574 32.49 -20.13 -20.40
N ALA A 575 33.55 -19.32 -20.28
CA ALA A 575 34.50 -19.14 -21.38
C ALA A 575 35.21 -20.46 -21.70
N ASP A 576 34.83 -21.09 -22.81
CA ASP A 576 35.50 -22.25 -23.36
C ASP A 576 36.40 -21.82 -24.53
N GLY A 577 37.34 -22.69 -24.92
CA GLY A 577 38.35 -22.34 -25.94
C GLY A 577 37.80 -22.10 -27.35
N SER A 578 36.48 -22.19 -27.56
CA SER A 578 35.78 -21.98 -28.83
C SER A 578 35.04 -20.64 -28.92
N ASP A 579 35.05 -19.83 -27.87
CA ASP A 579 34.42 -18.51 -27.83
C ASP A 579 35.20 -17.43 -28.57
N LEU A 580 34.48 -16.62 -29.33
CA LEU A 580 34.99 -15.55 -30.18
C LEU A 580 35.12 -14.23 -29.41
N SER A 581 36.29 -14.02 -28.82
CA SER A 581 36.83 -12.72 -28.36
C SER A 581 36.05 -11.96 -27.28
N ILE A 582 36.71 -11.73 -26.14
CA ILE A 582 36.30 -10.75 -25.12
C ILE A 582 36.69 -9.36 -25.61
N ILE A 583 35.70 -8.51 -25.90
CA ILE A 583 35.93 -7.09 -26.22
C ILE A 583 35.76 -6.29 -24.92
N ASP A 584 36.87 -5.97 -24.26
CA ASP A 584 36.92 -5.11 -23.06
C ASP A 584 36.53 -3.66 -23.43
N PRO A 585 35.39 -3.14 -22.93
CA PRO A 585 34.94 -1.79 -23.23
C PRO A 585 35.62 -0.72 -22.36
N ARG A 586 36.95 -0.74 -22.16
CA ARG A 586 37.75 0.36 -21.58
C ARG A 586 37.20 0.98 -20.27
N ARG A 587 37.71 0.48 -19.14
CA ARG A 587 37.84 1.16 -17.82
C ARG A 587 36.56 1.88 -17.32
N GLY A 588 35.58 1.09 -16.88
CA GLY A 588 34.77 1.36 -15.68
C GLY A 588 35.52 0.87 -14.42
N ASP A 589 35.04 1.22 -13.23
CA ASP A 589 35.82 1.14 -11.99
C ASP A 589 35.99 -0.27 -11.40
N ASN A 590 37.24 -0.70 -11.23
CA ASN A 590 37.66 -1.79 -10.34
C ASN A 590 37.54 -1.39 -8.85
N SER A 591 36.39 -0.91 -8.38
CA SER A 591 36.18 -0.59 -6.96
C SER A 591 35.45 -1.72 -6.25
N GLY A 592 36.20 -2.47 -5.43
CA GLY A 592 35.63 -3.42 -4.50
C GLY A 592 34.75 -2.75 -3.44
N LEU A 593 33.76 -3.51 -2.96
CA LEU A 593 33.03 -3.29 -1.72
C LEU A 593 32.43 -1.87 -1.56
N THR A 594 31.53 -1.48 -2.46
CA THR A 594 30.39 -0.66 -2.02
C THR A 594 29.35 -1.61 -1.44
N MET A 595 29.10 -1.50 -0.14
CA MET A 595 27.90 -2.07 0.47
C MET A 595 26.69 -1.60 -0.35
N SER A 596 25.79 -2.53 -0.70
CA SER A 596 24.50 -2.21 -1.30
C SER A 596 23.87 -1.06 -0.52
N GLY A 597 23.63 0.06 -1.19
CA GLY A 597 22.58 0.95 -0.74
C GLY A 597 21.25 0.21 -0.83
N PRO A 598 20.21 0.62 -0.08
CA PRO A 598 18.88 0.02 -0.23
C PRO A 598 18.46 0.08 -1.70
N LEU A 599 17.94 -1.02 -2.28
CA LEU A 599 17.51 -1.03 -3.68
C LEU A 599 16.37 -0.02 -3.92
N ASP A 600 15.62 0.34 -2.88
CA ASP A 600 14.68 1.47 -2.89
C ASP A 600 14.96 2.48 -1.79
N ALA A 601 15.39 3.67 -2.20
CA ALA A 601 15.65 4.76 -1.27
C ALA A 601 14.34 5.40 -0.78
N THR A 602 14.27 5.71 0.51
CA THR A 602 13.22 6.60 1.05
C THR A 602 13.33 7.98 0.41
N VAL A 603 12.21 8.54 -0.02
CA VAL A 603 12.15 9.89 -0.57
C VAL A 603 11.86 10.87 0.54
N VAL A 604 12.73 11.86 0.67
CA VAL A 604 12.58 12.91 1.67
C VAL A 604 11.61 13.95 1.11
N ILE A 605 10.43 14.03 1.73
CA ILE A 605 9.39 15.00 1.39
C ILE A 605 9.20 15.91 2.60
N PRO A 606 9.72 17.16 2.57
CA PRO A 606 9.70 18.05 3.74
C PRO A 606 8.28 18.49 4.15
N ASP A 607 7.40 18.70 3.18
CA ASP A 607 6.04 19.18 3.40
C ASP A 607 5.13 18.05 3.90
N ALA A 608 4.56 18.21 5.10
CA ALA A 608 3.71 17.19 5.72
C ALA A 608 2.36 17.04 5.00
N ALA A 609 1.80 18.12 4.45
CA ALA A 609 0.56 18.03 3.69
C ALA A 609 0.77 17.27 2.38
N LEU A 610 1.92 17.47 1.73
CA LEU A 610 2.29 16.71 0.54
C LEU A 610 2.51 15.23 0.88
N ARG A 611 3.19 14.90 1.99
CA ARG A 611 3.34 13.50 2.43
C ARG A 611 2.01 12.81 2.64
N LEU A 612 1.06 13.48 3.30
CA LEU A 612 -0.27 12.93 3.55
C LEU A 612 -1.08 12.73 2.27
N ALA A 613 -1.06 13.71 1.37
CA ALA A 613 -1.74 13.58 0.07
C ALA A 613 -1.16 12.43 -0.76
N LEU A 614 0.16 12.23 -0.69
CA LEU A 614 0.83 11.10 -1.34
C LEU A 614 0.47 9.77 -0.68
N ALA A 615 0.48 9.69 0.64
CA ALA A 615 0.10 8.49 1.38
C ALA A 615 -1.34 8.08 1.04
N GLU A 616 -2.28 9.04 1.04
CA GLU A 616 -3.68 8.83 0.66
C GLU A 616 -3.79 8.29 -0.78
N ALA A 617 -3.12 8.95 -1.74
CA ALA A 617 -3.15 8.53 -3.14
C ALA A 617 -2.52 7.14 -3.38
N LEU A 618 -1.59 6.73 -2.51
CA LEU A 618 -0.91 5.43 -2.57
C LEU A 618 -1.61 4.35 -1.74
N GLY A 619 -2.70 4.68 -1.03
CA GLY A 619 -3.39 3.76 -0.14
C GLY A 619 -2.57 3.36 1.09
N ILE A 620 -1.57 4.17 1.45
CA ILE A 620 -0.80 4.00 2.68
C ILE A 620 -1.66 4.51 3.84
N PRO A 621 -1.93 3.70 4.88
CA PRO A 621 -2.76 4.11 6.00
C PRO A 621 -2.26 5.43 6.62
N ILE A 622 -3.19 6.35 6.83
CA ILE A 622 -2.93 7.60 7.55
C ILE A 622 -3.40 7.40 8.98
N THR A 623 -2.46 7.50 9.90
CA THR A 623 -2.72 7.32 11.32
C THR A 623 -2.80 8.66 12.00
N THR A 624 -3.46 8.68 13.14
CA THR A 624 -3.50 9.87 13.97
C THR A 624 -2.32 9.79 14.91
N SER A 625 -1.30 10.63 14.69
CA SER A 625 -0.28 10.80 15.72
C SER A 625 -0.94 11.24 17.02
N TRP A 626 -0.32 10.93 18.16
CA TRP A 626 -0.86 11.26 19.48
C TRP A 626 -1.15 12.77 19.72
N ARG A 627 -0.67 13.68 18.85
CA ARG A 627 -1.01 15.12 18.84
C ARG A 627 -2.33 15.44 18.14
N GLY A 628 -3.04 14.43 17.63
CA GLY A 628 -4.19 14.61 16.74
C GLY A 628 -3.80 15.00 15.32
N THR A 629 -2.49 14.99 14.98
CA THR A 629 -2.01 15.30 13.63
C THR A 629 -1.94 14.03 12.78
N PRO A 630 -2.49 14.01 11.56
CA PRO A 630 -2.35 12.87 10.67
C PRO A 630 -0.88 12.67 10.27
N ILE A 631 -0.43 11.41 10.20
CA ILE A 631 0.90 11.00 9.69
C ILE A 631 0.76 9.72 8.86
N GLU A 632 1.68 9.51 7.92
CA GLU A 632 1.83 8.25 7.20
C GLU A 632 2.24 7.10 8.13
N SER A 633 1.67 5.90 7.95
CA SER A 633 2.02 4.72 8.76
C SER A 633 3.43 4.19 8.50
N ARG A 634 3.99 4.47 7.31
CA ARG A 634 5.37 4.13 6.93
C ARG A 634 6.00 5.21 6.03
N PRO A 635 7.34 5.26 5.91
CA PRO A 635 8.02 6.16 4.98
C PRO A 635 7.59 5.92 3.51
N LEU A 636 7.66 6.99 2.71
CA LEU A 636 7.47 6.95 1.26
C LEU A 636 8.78 6.58 0.56
N PHE A 637 8.75 5.57 -0.30
CA PHE A 637 9.92 5.14 -1.04
C PHE A 637 9.86 5.55 -2.53
N LEU A 638 11.01 5.47 -3.22
CA LEU A 638 11.18 5.94 -4.59
C LEU A 638 10.21 5.27 -5.56
N SER A 639 9.98 3.98 -5.42
CA SER A 639 9.00 3.28 -6.28
C SER A 639 7.54 3.57 -5.93
N ASP A 640 7.23 3.98 -4.69
CA ASP A 640 5.86 4.36 -4.34
C ASP A 640 5.48 5.55 -5.22
N LEU A 641 6.37 6.55 -5.29
CA LEU A 641 6.24 7.70 -6.17
C LEU A 641 6.35 7.31 -7.64
N GLY A 642 7.26 6.40 -7.99
CA GLY A 642 7.38 5.84 -9.34
C GLY A 642 6.07 5.20 -9.84
N ALA A 643 5.26 4.60 -8.96
CA ALA A 643 3.97 4.03 -9.34
C ALA A 643 2.81 5.05 -9.45
N LEU A 644 2.99 6.26 -8.91
CA LEU A 644 1.95 7.27 -8.82
C LEU A 644 1.62 7.84 -10.21
N LYS A 645 0.34 7.78 -10.62
CA LYS A 645 -0.12 8.27 -11.93
C LYS A 645 -0.92 9.55 -11.84
N GLU A 646 -1.68 9.70 -10.78
CA GLU A 646 -2.53 10.85 -10.52
C GLU A 646 -2.35 11.22 -9.06
N LEU A 647 -2.15 12.51 -8.79
CA LEU A 647 -2.15 13.07 -7.45
C LEU A 647 -3.14 14.22 -7.44
N ASP A 648 -4.23 14.04 -6.71
CA ASP A 648 -5.10 15.14 -6.32
C ASP A 648 -4.73 15.59 -4.91
N ALA A 649 -4.13 16.78 -4.83
CA ALA A 649 -3.75 17.40 -3.59
C ALA A 649 -4.25 18.85 -3.55
N GLY A 650 -5.43 19.11 -4.11
CA GLY A 650 -6.08 20.41 -4.06
C GLY A 650 -6.49 20.81 -2.64
N TYR A 651 -6.25 22.06 -2.26
CA TYR A 651 -6.59 22.64 -0.95
C TYR A 651 -6.00 21.89 0.26
N SER A 652 -4.97 21.07 0.05
CA SER A 652 -4.32 20.27 1.08
C SER A 652 -3.42 21.08 2.01
N GLY A 653 -3.18 22.36 1.73
CA GLY A 653 -2.30 23.23 2.52
C GLY A 653 -0.81 23.07 2.19
N ILE A 654 -0.50 22.60 0.97
CA ILE A 654 0.87 22.37 0.51
C ILE A 654 1.59 23.69 0.26
N THR A 655 2.87 23.75 0.60
CA THR A 655 3.73 24.92 0.41
C THR A 655 5.02 24.60 -0.34
N ASP A 656 5.46 23.35 -0.31
CA ASP A 656 6.69 22.86 -0.92
C ASP A 656 6.44 21.53 -1.66
N LEU A 657 6.91 21.44 -2.90
CA LEU A 657 6.76 20.29 -3.80
C LEU A 657 7.96 19.34 -3.82
N SER A 658 8.99 19.64 -3.03
CA SER A 658 10.23 18.86 -2.97
C SER A 658 9.95 17.39 -2.65
N GLY A 659 10.54 16.50 -3.43
CA GLY A 659 10.37 15.05 -3.40
C GLY A 659 9.39 14.52 -4.46
N LEU A 660 8.50 15.37 -5.01
CA LEU A 660 7.56 14.97 -6.06
C LEU A 660 8.25 14.71 -7.41
N GLU A 661 9.48 15.17 -7.61
CA GLU A 661 10.30 14.89 -8.78
C GLU A 661 10.58 13.39 -8.96
N SER A 662 10.45 12.60 -7.90
CA SER A 662 10.55 11.14 -7.93
C SER A 662 9.32 10.47 -8.52
N ALA A 663 8.18 11.17 -8.65
CA ALA A 663 6.94 10.66 -9.21
C ALA A 663 6.93 10.71 -10.75
N VAL A 664 7.84 9.98 -11.38
CA VAL A 664 8.12 10.08 -12.83
C VAL A 664 6.98 9.62 -13.75
N ASN A 665 6.07 8.79 -13.24
CA ASN A 665 4.90 8.33 -14.00
C ASN A 665 3.65 9.18 -13.74
N LEU A 666 3.78 10.27 -12.98
CA LEU A 666 2.69 11.20 -12.69
C LEU A 666 2.24 11.93 -13.96
N ARG A 667 0.99 11.72 -14.33
CA ARG A 667 0.36 12.27 -15.55
C ARG A 667 -0.63 13.39 -15.24
N LYS A 668 -1.17 13.39 -14.02
CA LYS A 668 -2.16 14.36 -13.56
C LYS A 668 -1.78 14.80 -12.16
N LEU A 669 -1.66 16.10 -11.99
CA LEU A 669 -1.30 16.74 -10.73
C LEU A 669 -2.26 17.90 -10.50
N ILE A 670 -3.09 17.80 -9.46
CA ILE A 670 -4.03 18.84 -9.05
C ILE A 670 -3.49 19.44 -7.75
N LEU A 671 -3.13 20.73 -7.80
CA LEU A 671 -2.54 21.47 -6.68
C LEU A 671 -3.28 22.77 -6.37
N SER A 672 -4.49 22.94 -6.92
CA SER A 672 -5.25 24.19 -6.76
C SER A 672 -5.57 24.47 -5.30
N GLY A 673 -5.52 25.75 -4.90
CA GLY A 673 -5.91 26.15 -3.54
C GLY A 673 -4.85 25.94 -2.46
N ASN A 674 -3.61 25.63 -2.85
CA ASN A 674 -2.44 25.57 -1.98
C ASN A 674 -1.64 26.88 -2.00
N GLU A 675 -0.80 27.09 -0.99
CA GLU A 675 0.05 28.28 -0.86
C GLU A 675 1.45 28.07 -1.48
N ILE A 676 1.49 27.47 -2.67
CA ILE A 676 2.73 27.12 -3.36
C ILE A 676 3.30 28.34 -4.07
N SER A 677 4.53 28.72 -3.71
CA SER A 677 5.23 29.87 -4.30
C SER A 677 6.28 29.50 -5.36
N ASP A 678 6.74 28.25 -5.36
CA ASP A 678 7.65 27.66 -6.34
C ASP A 678 7.03 26.37 -6.90
N LEU A 679 6.92 26.29 -8.23
CA LEU A 679 6.36 25.13 -8.93
C LEU A 679 7.43 24.10 -9.32
N SER A 680 8.68 24.33 -8.92
CA SER A 680 9.77 23.36 -9.09
C SER A 680 9.61 22.27 -8.02
N PRO A 681 9.38 21.00 -8.39
CA PRO A 681 9.61 19.90 -7.48
C PRO A 681 11.12 19.72 -7.24
#